data_AF-A0A518K2A9-F1
#
_entry.id   AF-A0A518K2A9-F1
#
_cell.length_a   1.000
_cell.length_b   1.000
_cell.length_c   1.000
_cell.angle_alpha   90.00
_cell.angle_beta   90.00
_cell.angle_gamma   90.00
#
_symmetry.space_group_name_H-M   'P 1'
#
loop_
_entity.id
_entity.type
_entity.pdbx_description
1 polymer ?
#
loop_
_entity_poly.entity_id
_entity_poly.type
_entity_poly.pdbx_seq_one_letter_code
_entity_poly.pdbx_strand_id
1 'polypeptide(L)'
;MTDRENTPEDNSLDALIGAWQAGEITPPRWESLCRQLRSDRDARARFLQHMQLDADLTWKFSDRSRAKAVLSESFPRSEKPASLSELAEGSYSRDPCYQEILELVSGHEAIDLLWTQLYPQMRSYVAACSPRLDDIDAVVTAIIEDIANGYHDQSGPQEFCELVRESSRQRIREFLTLEKDLTLHLEELFASSCLGDSANEEASPSELYERLSEYVPLKMSEEHLRLLCLRYLHELPPEIIAERMSLATDRVQLDLAKARLSIWRHCCERRFGGAAHTEIEHLLIASYLFDRRRLNNVTIERLQAWLRSSDRHRRIFYTFAMLHECAYRQLSVERLLESLATSDNKSLRQVVGQAIQQIELFAEKATPTEVHVVRPNTVRVGPLSVLAMATAAIVLVGVGLLLQSGSQESPREKRATNERSSDRVKVAKSEPSSPAPVREKPAPPLPPVVATLDELLGDLRGNDEGFAYATGASFRQGDSFAIPRGIAQFSSANGSLIVLEGPAEVVFSGDDEVLLHAGKLVGLNSTKIQQVVVRTASAVVRDLGTEFGVELGADDSTSVAVYQGLVEMSGLGDDAPQTPLEEGWRSSVSADQSVVEEAKPLLHDREFVRPDEVRLRVAVERGSEAARTEVAFYELMRVEGILAYEGFDRLQGAERRSIGIDPRRQGSSQGLILGPNLSEGTPMSASSKSIIAADGQQYFVYLDTSENSRLARAGLVSAGGMVGDMPGEVWIAWRSQLTGTQQGRVDWAGLSLMCGDRRQTDEPLFVGVPSNQSAYGMQFFEGPNRSTQHQYPLDRDATASGVQERTADNQNVLWIAQLLMGPTGAEVRLWCNVPANLIEKTAPHLAKSIENLRFDRFRLELADSRKQTTCAFDDVLVTATREALVEAIQLVGDSSE
;
A
#
# COMPACT_ATOMS: atom_id res chain seq x y z
N MET A 1 12.88 -23.37 51.50
CA MET A 1 12.62 -24.57 50.68
C MET A 1 11.28 -25.12 51.13
N THR A 2 10.22 -24.72 50.43
CA THR A 2 8.85 -25.18 50.64
C THR A 2 8.38 -25.65 49.29
N ASP A 3 8.10 -26.94 49.17
CA ASP A 3 7.50 -27.57 48.00
C ASP A 3 6.20 -26.86 47.65
N ARG A 4 6.21 -26.09 46.56
CA ARG A 4 4.99 -25.68 45.88
C ARG A 4 4.48 -26.91 45.14
N GLU A 5 3.36 -27.44 45.61
CA GLU A 5 2.63 -28.52 44.93
C GLU A 5 2.32 -28.09 43.48
N ASN A 6 2.79 -28.91 42.52
CA ASN A 6 2.55 -28.73 41.08
C ASN A 6 1.05 -28.75 40.79
N THR A 7 0.47 -27.63 40.34
CA THR A 7 -0.88 -27.60 39.80
C THR A 7 -0.93 -28.30 38.43
N PRO A 8 -2.08 -28.85 38.00
CA PRO A 8 -2.20 -29.53 36.70
C PRO A 8 -1.95 -28.61 35.49
N GLU A 9 -2.16 -27.29 35.62
CA GLU A 9 -1.78 -26.30 34.59
C GLU A 9 -0.25 -26.17 34.44
N ASP A 10 0.49 -26.34 35.55
CA ASP A 10 1.96 -26.26 35.58
C ASP A 10 2.63 -27.48 34.92
N ASN A 11 1.90 -28.57 34.68
CA ASN A 11 2.36 -29.74 33.94
C ASN A 11 1.77 -29.85 32.53
N SER A 12 1.10 -28.79 32.07
CA SER A 12 0.70 -28.69 30.66
C SER A 12 1.94 -28.68 29.76
N LEU A 13 1.80 -29.26 28.57
CA LEU A 13 2.89 -29.37 27.61
C LEU A 13 3.50 -27.99 27.29
N ASP A 14 2.65 -26.98 27.11
CA ASP A 14 3.07 -25.62 26.73
C ASP A 14 3.83 -24.93 27.88
N ALA A 15 3.43 -25.17 29.14
CA ALA A 15 4.17 -24.69 30.31
C ALA A 15 5.52 -25.38 30.47
N LEU A 16 5.61 -26.69 30.16
CA LEU A 16 6.86 -27.45 30.21
C LEU A 16 7.82 -27.05 29.07
N ILE A 17 7.30 -26.80 27.86
CA ILE A 17 8.06 -26.27 26.73
C ILE A 17 8.58 -24.87 27.06
N GLY A 18 7.71 -23.99 27.58
CA GLY A 18 8.07 -22.64 27.97
C GLY A 18 9.17 -22.60 29.04
N ALA A 19 9.09 -23.46 30.05
CA ALA A 19 10.13 -23.60 31.08
C ALA A 19 11.45 -24.15 30.52
N TRP A 20 11.39 -25.08 29.55
CA TRP A 20 12.59 -25.61 28.88
C TRP A 20 13.27 -24.53 28.02
N GLN A 21 12.51 -23.77 27.23
CA GLN A 21 13.00 -22.67 26.40
C GLN A 21 13.57 -21.51 27.23
N ALA A 22 13.05 -21.30 28.44
CA ALA A 22 13.57 -20.32 29.38
C ALA A 22 14.87 -20.79 30.07
N GLY A 23 15.28 -22.05 29.92
CA GLY A 23 16.42 -22.63 30.65
C GLY A 23 16.14 -22.90 32.13
N GLU A 24 14.88 -22.83 32.55
CA GLU A 24 14.45 -22.89 33.96
C GLU A 24 13.77 -24.23 34.31
N ILE A 25 13.87 -25.23 33.44
CA ILE A 25 13.21 -26.51 33.64
C ILE A 25 13.89 -27.36 34.72
N THR A 26 13.10 -27.79 35.71
CA THR A 26 13.57 -28.67 36.78
C THR A 26 13.65 -30.13 36.31
N PRO A 27 14.51 -30.98 36.90
CA PRO A 27 14.64 -32.39 36.49
C PRO A 27 13.33 -33.19 36.45
N PRO A 28 12.39 -33.06 37.41
CA PRO A 28 11.10 -33.75 37.36
C PRO A 28 10.19 -33.27 36.22
N ARG A 29 10.25 -31.97 35.90
CA ARG A 29 9.51 -31.37 34.77
C ARG A 29 10.13 -31.77 33.44
N TRP A 30 11.45 -31.88 33.37
CA TRP A 30 12.17 -32.41 32.21
C TRP A 30 11.80 -33.86 31.92
N GLU A 31 11.72 -34.71 32.94
CA GLU A 31 11.23 -36.08 32.78
C GLU A 31 9.76 -36.14 32.34
N SER A 32 8.92 -35.24 32.86
CA SER A 32 7.51 -35.12 32.45
C SER A 32 7.38 -34.73 30.98
N LEU A 33 8.15 -33.72 30.54
CA LEU A 33 8.25 -33.28 29.16
C LEU A 33 8.75 -34.43 28.27
N CYS A 34 9.86 -35.08 28.63
CA CYS A 34 10.38 -36.23 27.88
C CYS A 34 9.38 -37.38 27.79
N ARG A 35 8.61 -37.64 28.86
CA ARG A 35 7.58 -38.68 28.87
C ARG A 35 6.46 -38.33 27.90
N GLN A 36 5.95 -37.09 27.95
CA GLN A 36 4.91 -36.60 27.03
C GLN A 36 5.39 -36.63 25.57
N LEU A 37 6.62 -36.17 25.30
CA LEU A 37 7.22 -36.23 23.96
C LEU A 37 7.48 -37.67 23.49
N ARG A 38 7.66 -38.65 24.38
CA ARG A 38 7.81 -40.06 23.98
C ARG A 38 6.46 -40.71 23.70
N SER A 39 5.45 -40.42 24.52
CA SER A 39 4.14 -41.07 24.46
C SER A 39 3.19 -40.45 23.46
N ASP A 40 3.34 -39.16 23.12
CA ASP A 40 2.38 -38.41 22.33
C ASP A 40 3.06 -37.75 21.11
N ARG A 41 2.51 -38.02 19.92
CA ARG A 41 3.00 -37.48 18.66
C ARG A 41 2.66 -36.01 18.48
N ASP A 42 1.49 -35.56 18.95
CA ASP A 42 1.08 -34.17 18.87
C ASP A 42 1.91 -33.31 19.82
N ALA A 43 2.31 -33.89 20.96
CA ALA A 43 3.23 -33.24 21.88
C ALA A 43 4.60 -32.98 21.25
N ARG A 44 5.12 -33.93 20.45
CA ARG A 44 6.37 -33.74 19.68
C ARG A 44 6.23 -32.67 18.60
N ALA A 45 5.12 -32.67 17.87
CA ALA A 45 4.86 -31.68 16.84
C ALA A 45 4.82 -30.26 17.41
N ARG A 46 4.13 -30.07 18.55
CA ARG A 46 4.09 -28.79 19.27
C ARG A 46 5.47 -28.38 19.79
N PHE A 47 6.23 -29.29 20.39
CA PHE A 47 7.60 -29.00 20.83
C PHE A 47 8.48 -28.54 19.67
N LEU A 48 8.41 -29.20 18.51
CA LEU A 48 9.15 -28.81 17.31
C LEU A 48 8.71 -27.46 16.74
N GLN A 49 7.40 -27.15 16.72
CA GLN A 49 6.91 -25.82 16.33
C GLN A 49 7.47 -24.71 17.22
N HIS A 50 7.50 -24.94 18.54
CA HIS A 50 8.11 -24.00 19.48
C HIS A 50 9.62 -23.82 19.25
N MET A 51 10.34 -24.89 18.92
CA MET A 51 11.77 -24.83 18.60
C MET A 51 12.06 -24.10 17.29
N GLN A 52 11.22 -24.32 16.29
CA GLN A 52 11.38 -23.72 14.97
C GLN A 52 11.05 -22.22 15.01
N LEU A 53 10.05 -21.82 15.80
CA LEU A 53 9.76 -20.42 16.08
C LEU A 53 10.94 -19.72 16.79
N ASP A 54 11.54 -20.36 17.80
CA ASP A 54 12.67 -19.80 18.56
C ASP A 54 13.93 -19.67 17.68
N ALA A 55 14.17 -20.66 16.81
CA ALA A 55 15.25 -20.64 15.82
C ALA A 55 15.06 -19.56 14.74
N ASP A 56 13.85 -19.41 14.19
CA ASP A 56 13.53 -18.39 13.17
C ASP A 56 13.63 -16.97 13.72
N LEU A 57 13.20 -16.75 14.97
CA LEU A 57 13.38 -15.48 15.65
C LEU A 57 14.87 -15.21 15.89
N THR A 58 15.63 -16.20 16.36
CA THR A 58 17.08 -16.05 16.59
C THR A 58 17.83 -15.76 15.28
N TRP A 59 17.42 -16.38 14.16
CA TRP A 59 18.00 -16.18 12.84
C TRP A 59 17.63 -14.81 12.24
N LYS A 60 16.35 -14.43 12.26
CA LYS A 60 15.87 -13.12 11.75
C LYS A 60 16.43 -11.92 12.51
N PHE A 61 16.75 -12.08 13.79
CA PHE A 61 17.33 -11.02 14.62
C PHE A 61 18.85 -11.13 14.83
N SER A 62 19.54 -11.96 14.04
CA SER A 62 21.01 -12.05 14.06
C SER A 62 21.71 -10.87 13.37
N ASP A 63 21.03 -10.14 12.45
CA ASP A 63 21.59 -9.04 11.67
C ASP A 63 21.38 -7.64 12.29
N ARG A 64 21.55 -7.55 13.63
CA ARG A 64 21.37 -6.33 14.44
C ARG A 64 22.26 -5.15 14.03
N SER A 65 23.36 -5.40 13.32
CA SER A 65 24.29 -4.34 12.89
C SER A 65 23.77 -3.54 11.70
N ARG A 66 22.89 -4.12 10.88
CA ARG A 66 22.41 -3.53 9.63
C ARG A 66 21.21 -2.60 9.85
N ALA A 67 20.29 -2.96 10.74
CA ALA A 67 19.19 -2.08 11.16
C ALA A 67 19.68 -0.81 11.86
N LYS A 68 20.76 -0.91 12.66
CA LYS A 68 21.38 0.24 13.33
C LYS A 68 22.06 1.21 12.36
N ALA A 69 22.56 0.72 11.21
CA ALA A 69 23.20 1.56 10.20
C ALA A 69 22.16 2.35 9.38
N VAL A 70 21.04 1.73 9.02
CA VAL A 70 19.92 2.37 8.28
C VAL A 70 19.21 3.43 9.12
N LEU A 71 19.14 3.24 10.44
CA LEU A 71 18.52 4.20 11.36
C LEU A 71 19.46 5.33 11.82
N SER A 72 20.73 5.33 11.37
CA SER A 72 21.75 6.29 11.82
C SER A 72 22.10 7.40 10.83
N GLU A 73 21.32 7.58 9.75
CA GLU A 73 21.47 8.76 8.88
C GLU A 73 21.15 10.02 9.67
N SER A 74 22.24 10.68 10.09
CA SER A 74 22.25 11.81 11.00
C SER A 74 22.02 13.10 10.20
N PHE A 75 20.99 13.87 10.54
CA PHE A 75 20.88 15.26 10.08
C PHE A 75 22.00 16.12 10.71
N PRO A 76 22.56 17.11 9.99
CA PRO A 76 23.61 17.96 10.52
C PRO A 76 23.08 18.77 11.71
N ARG A 77 23.57 18.45 12.91
CA ARG A 77 23.32 19.21 14.13
C ARG A 77 23.87 20.63 13.96
N SER A 78 23.00 21.64 13.96
CA SER A 78 23.42 22.98 14.33
C SER A 78 23.60 22.99 15.85
N GLU A 79 24.82 23.21 16.32
CA GLU A 79 25.14 23.34 17.74
C GLU A 79 24.35 24.53 18.33
N LYS A 80 23.30 24.23 19.10
CA LYS A 80 22.71 25.13 20.09
C LYS A 80 22.62 24.40 21.44
N PRO A 81 22.69 25.13 22.56
CA PRO A 81 23.21 24.61 23.82
C PRO A 81 22.27 23.58 24.47
N ALA A 82 22.88 22.56 25.05
CA ALA A 82 22.21 21.51 25.80
C ALA A 82 21.56 22.06 27.09
N SER A 83 20.27 22.38 27.02
CA SER A 83 19.34 22.27 28.15
C SER A 83 17.90 22.45 27.66
N LEU A 84 17.04 21.48 28.01
CA LEU A 84 15.59 21.37 27.75
C LEU A 84 15.14 20.70 26.43
N SER A 85 15.96 20.65 25.39
CA SER A 85 15.60 19.93 24.14
C SER A 85 15.53 18.39 24.27
N GLU A 86 16.07 17.82 25.35
CA GLU A 86 15.98 16.37 25.63
C GLU A 86 14.59 15.93 26.13
N LEU A 87 13.71 16.85 26.56
CA LEU A 87 12.37 16.54 27.05
C LEU A 87 11.27 16.56 25.96
N ALA A 88 11.60 16.99 24.74
CA ALA A 88 10.71 17.07 23.59
C ALA A 88 11.00 16.00 22.52
N GLU A 89 11.78 14.96 22.83
CA GLU A 89 11.96 13.80 21.95
C GLU A 89 10.74 12.85 21.94
N GLY A 90 9.62 13.26 22.54
CA GLY A 90 8.34 12.55 22.49
C GLY A 90 7.54 12.86 21.22
N SER A 91 6.88 11.83 20.65
CA SER A 91 5.98 11.74 19.47
C SER A 91 5.40 13.00 18.81
N TYR A 92 5.16 14.11 19.50
CA TYR A 92 4.69 15.36 18.89
C TYR A 92 5.77 16.10 18.10
N SER A 93 7.06 15.90 18.39
CA SER A 93 8.15 16.50 17.61
C SER A 93 8.18 16.01 16.16
N ARG A 94 7.48 14.92 15.83
CA ARG A 94 7.34 14.42 14.45
C ARG A 94 6.04 14.89 13.77
N ASP A 95 5.21 15.65 14.47
CA ASP A 95 3.96 16.18 13.95
C ASP A 95 4.21 17.46 13.13
N PRO A 96 3.84 17.49 11.82
CA PRO A 96 4.00 18.68 10.99
C PRO A 96 3.35 19.93 11.56
N CYS A 97 2.16 19.82 12.17
CA CYS A 97 1.44 20.94 12.77
C CYS A 97 2.15 21.51 14.01
N TYR A 98 2.86 20.67 14.76
CA TYR A 98 3.69 21.13 15.88
C TYR A 98 4.92 21.88 15.38
N GLN A 99 5.60 21.32 14.37
CA GLN A 99 6.83 21.88 13.81
C GLN A 99 6.59 23.22 13.11
N GLU A 100 5.48 23.38 12.40
CA GLU A 100 5.15 24.63 11.69
C GLU A 100 5.14 25.85 12.62
N ILE A 101 4.48 25.75 13.78
CA ILE A 101 4.48 26.85 14.76
C ILE A 101 5.82 26.95 15.48
N LEU A 102 6.49 25.84 15.75
CA LEU A 102 7.81 25.84 16.39
C LEU A 102 8.85 26.60 15.54
N GLU A 103 8.84 26.39 14.22
CA GLU A 103 9.67 27.11 13.26
C GLU A 103 9.29 28.59 13.20
N LEU A 104 7.99 28.90 13.20
CA LEU A 104 7.47 30.27 13.16
C LEU A 104 7.89 31.09 14.39
N VAL A 105 7.86 30.50 15.58
CA VAL A 105 8.23 31.18 16.84
C VAL A 105 9.72 31.05 17.19
N SER A 106 10.52 30.49 16.27
CA SER A 106 11.94 30.23 16.49
C SER A 106 12.70 31.53 16.79
N GLY A 107 13.30 31.61 17.99
CA GLY A 107 13.95 32.82 18.49
C GLY A 107 13.23 33.49 19.68
N HIS A 108 12.01 33.06 20.01
CA HIS A 108 11.26 33.50 21.20
C HIS A 108 11.16 32.38 22.24
N GLU A 109 12.19 32.22 23.08
CA GLU A 109 12.33 31.12 24.06
C GLU A 109 11.09 30.92 24.96
N ALA A 110 10.44 32.02 25.37
CA ALA A 110 9.23 31.95 26.20
C ALA A 110 8.02 31.39 25.45
N ILE A 111 7.88 31.69 24.15
CA ILE A 111 6.76 31.23 23.31
C ILE A 111 7.00 29.80 22.85
N ASP A 112 8.26 29.45 22.55
CA ASP A 112 8.70 28.09 22.25
C ASP A 112 8.37 27.11 23.39
N LEU A 113 8.76 27.45 24.62
CA LEU A 113 8.43 26.66 25.81
C LEU A 113 6.92 26.54 26.02
N LEU A 114 6.20 27.63 25.79
CA LEU A 114 4.75 27.69 25.94
C LEU A 114 4.04 26.82 24.89
N TRP A 115 4.50 26.84 23.64
CA TRP A 115 3.95 26.01 22.56
C TRP A 115 4.07 24.51 22.85
N THR A 116 5.20 24.11 23.42
CA THR A 116 5.44 22.73 23.88
C THR A 116 4.41 22.26 24.93
N GLN A 117 3.82 23.19 25.69
CA GLN A 117 2.77 22.90 26.65
C GLN A 117 1.36 23.01 26.05
N LEU A 118 1.13 24.02 25.22
CA LEU A 118 -0.19 24.32 24.64
C LEU A 118 -0.60 23.35 23.55
N TYR A 119 0.34 22.83 22.75
CA TYR A 119 -0.01 21.98 21.61
C TYR A 119 -0.70 20.66 22.01
N PRO A 120 -0.15 19.85 22.96
CA PRO A 120 -0.83 18.63 23.41
C PRO A 120 -2.19 18.92 24.06
N GLN A 121 -2.29 20.05 24.77
CA GLN A 121 -3.51 20.51 25.41
C GLN A 121 -4.60 20.83 24.39
N MET A 122 -4.27 21.65 23.38
CA MET A 122 -5.14 22.00 22.28
C MET A 122 -5.65 20.76 21.54
N ARG A 123 -4.74 19.84 21.16
CA ARG A 123 -5.14 18.61 20.46
C ARG A 123 -6.07 17.75 21.30
N SER A 124 -5.81 17.63 22.59
CA SER A 124 -6.66 16.87 23.52
C SER A 124 -8.04 17.49 23.67
N TYR A 125 -8.10 18.82 23.64
CA TYR A 125 -9.36 19.57 23.63
C TYR A 125 -10.16 19.31 22.34
N VAL A 126 -9.51 19.33 21.17
CA VAL A 126 -10.14 18.96 19.89
C VAL A 126 -10.61 17.50 19.90
N ALA A 127 -9.77 16.57 20.37
CA ALA A 127 -10.10 15.14 20.43
C ALA A 127 -11.30 14.85 21.35
N ALA A 128 -11.39 15.53 22.50
CA ALA A 128 -12.55 15.43 23.39
C ALA A 128 -13.84 15.97 22.75
N CYS A 129 -13.72 16.91 21.81
CA CYS A 129 -14.83 17.53 21.12
C CYS A 129 -15.20 16.84 19.79
N SER A 130 -14.34 15.99 19.25
CA SER A 130 -14.52 15.45 17.90
C SER A 130 -15.40 14.19 17.87
N PRO A 131 -16.43 14.13 17.01
CA PRO A 131 -17.25 12.94 16.83
C PRO A 131 -16.54 11.85 15.98
N ARG A 132 -15.51 12.18 15.19
CA ARG A 132 -14.69 11.24 14.37
C ARG A 132 -13.17 11.48 14.54
N LEU A 133 -12.33 10.49 14.18
CA LEU A 133 -10.87 10.51 14.47
C LEU A 133 -10.24 11.32 13.35
N ASP A 134 -10.71 11.05 12.14
CA ASP A 134 -10.41 11.71 10.88
C ASP A 134 -10.64 13.23 10.94
N ASP A 135 -11.60 13.70 11.74
CA ASP A 135 -11.91 15.13 11.88
C ASP A 135 -10.87 15.87 12.75
N ILE A 136 -10.12 15.17 13.63
CA ILE A 136 -9.20 15.80 14.59
C ILE A 136 -8.07 16.51 13.85
N ASP A 137 -7.43 15.84 12.89
CA ASP A 137 -6.28 16.42 12.18
C ASP A 137 -6.71 17.55 11.24
N ALA A 138 -7.90 17.47 10.63
CA ALA A 138 -8.45 18.56 9.83
C ALA A 138 -8.72 19.82 10.69
N VAL A 139 -9.31 19.66 11.89
CA VAL A 139 -9.58 20.78 12.80
C VAL A 139 -8.27 21.35 13.36
N VAL A 140 -7.31 20.51 13.74
CA VAL A 140 -6.00 20.97 14.22
C VAL A 140 -5.27 21.75 13.14
N THR A 141 -5.23 21.25 11.90
CA THR A 141 -4.61 21.96 10.77
C THR A 141 -5.21 23.36 10.59
N ALA A 142 -6.54 23.48 10.61
CA ALA A 142 -7.20 24.78 10.51
C ALA A 142 -6.87 25.74 11.68
N ILE A 143 -6.66 25.21 12.89
CA ILE A 143 -6.23 26.00 14.05
C ILE A 143 -4.78 26.48 13.86
N ILE A 144 -3.89 25.63 13.35
CA ILE A 144 -2.50 26.00 13.03
C ILE A 144 -2.47 27.11 11.99
N GLU A 145 -3.26 27.01 10.92
CA GLU A 145 -3.36 28.06 9.90
C GLU A 145 -3.81 29.40 10.50
N ASP A 146 -4.78 29.41 11.42
CA ASP A 146 -5.22 30.63 12.10
C ASP A 146 -4.12 31.22 13.00
N ILE A 147 -3.39 30.37 13.74
CA ILE A 147 -2.27 30.81 14.58
C ILE A 147 -1.16 31.39 13.70
N ALA A 148 -0.80 30.71 12.61
CA ALA A 148 0.25 31.16 11.70
C ALA A 148 -0.09 32.50 11.03
N ASN A 149 -1.36 32.69 10.66
CA ASN A 149 -1.84 33.95 10.07
C ASN A 149 -1.99 35.08 11.10
N GLY A 150 -2.29 34.75 12.36
CA GLY A 150 -2.53 35.71 13.43
C GLY A 150 -1.30 36.08 14.27
N TYR A 151 -0.21 35.32 14.17
CA TYR A 151 1.02 35.57 14.94
C TYR A 151 1.84 36.73 14.36
N HIS A 152 2.46 37.51 15.25
CA HIS A 152 3.39 38.58 14.89
C HIS A 152 4.65 38.47 15.75
N ASP A 153 5.83 38.79 15.20
CA ASP A 153 7.11 38.71 15.93
C ASP A 153 7.17 39.56 17.22
N GLN A 154 6.26 40.53 17.37
CA GLN A 154 6.14 41.37 18.57
C GLN A 154 5.17 40.80 19.61
N SER A 155 4.47 39.70 19.30
CA SER A 155 3.46 39.13 20.17
C SER A 155 4.08 38.63 21.46
N GLY A 156 3.51 39.06 22.59
CA GLY A 156 3.90 38.55 23.90
C GLY A 156 3.38 37.12 24.12
N PRO A 157 3.93 36.36 25.11
CA PRO A 157 3.43 35.04 25.46
C PRO A 157 1.92 34.99 25.77
N GLN A 158 1.40 36.04 26.41
CA GLN A 158 -0.03 36.14 26.72
C GLN A 158 -0.90 36.32 25.46
N GLU A 159 -0.46 37.16 24.51
CA GLU A 159 -1.15 37.35 23.24
C GLU A 159 -1.14 36.06 22.40
N PHE A 160 -0.02 35.33 22.44
CA PHE A 160 0.07 34.01 21.80
C PHE A 160 -0.90 32.99 22.41
N CYS A 161 -1.00 32.91 23.75
CA CYS A 161 -2.00 32.06 24.42
C CYS A 161 -3.44 32.41 23.98
N GLU A 162 -3.75 33.71 23.91
CA GLU A 162 -5.07 34.18 23.51
C GLU A 162 -5.39 33.82 22.05
N LEU A 163 -4.40 33.91 21.16
CA LEU A 163 -4.52 33.51 19.76
C LEU A 163 -4.79 32.02 19.60
N VAL A 164 -4.01 31.15 20.27
CA VAL A 164 -4.22 29.69 20.26
C VAL A 164 -5.62 29.36 20.78
N ARG A 165 -6.05 30.01 21.87
CA ARG A 165 -7.37 29.82 22.47
C ARG A 165 -8.50 30.21 21.52
N GLU A 166 -8.43 31.40 20.93
CA GLU A 166 -9.49 31.91 20.05
C GLU A 166 -9.62 31.07 18.79
N SER A 167 -8.50 30.73 18.17
CA SER A 167 -8.45 29.88 16.97
C SER A 167 -9.05 28.50 17.25
N SER A 168 -8.65 27.87 18.36
CA SER A 168 -9.21 26.59 18.80
C SER A 168 -10.72 26.65 19.00
N ARG A 169 -11.19 27.69 19.68
CA ARG A 169 -12.62 27.91 19.96
C ARG A 169 -13.42 28.11 18.68
N GLN A 170 -12.92 28.94 17.78
CA GLN A 170 -13.59 29.24 16.52
C GLN A 170 -13.72 27.97 15.67
N ARG A 171 -12.62 27.26 15.43
CA ARG A 171 -12.61 26.07 14.57
C ARG A 171 -13.42 24.92 15.13
N ILE A 172 -13.39 24.68 16.44
CA ILE A 172 -14.24 23.66 17.07
C ILE A 172 -15.74 23.98 16.87
N ARG A 173 -16.15 25.24 17.00
CA ARG A 173 -17.56 25.63 16.78
C ARG A 173 -17.99 25.58 15.32
N GLU A 174 -17.07 25.85 14.39
CA GLU A 174 -17.32 25.80 12.95
C GLU A 174 -17.43 24.35 12.44
N PHE A 175 -16.52 23.47 12.87
CA PHE A 175 -16.40 22.12 12.33
C PHE A 175 -17.22 21.08 13.09
N LEU A 176 -17.50 21.26 14.38
CA LEU A 176 -18.03 20.19 15.23
C LEU A 176 -19.43 20.55 15.77
N THR A 177 -20.42 19.73 15.41
CA THR A 177 -21.79 19.83 15.93
C THR A 177 -21.95 19.01 17.22
N LEU A 178 -21.30 19.44 18.30
CA LEU A 178 -21.56 18.91 19.64
C LEU A 178 -22.70 19.66 20.34
N GLU A 179 -23.24 19.07 21.42
CA GLU A 179 -24.12 19.81 22.33
C GLU A 179 -23.36 21.01 22.91
N LYS A 180 -23.89 22.21 22.65
CA LYS A 180 -23.28 23.51 23.00
C LYS A 180 -22.77 23.58 24.45
N ASP A 181 -23.45 22.93 25.38
CA ASP A 181 -23.13 22.95 26.80
C ASP A 181 -21.88 22.11 27.13
N LEU A 182 -21.59 21.00 26.44
CA LEU A 182 -20.38 20.22 26.71
C LEU A 182 -19.12 20.96 26.25
N THR A 183 -19.20 21.57 25.06
CA THR A 183 -18.12 22.40 24.49
C THR A 183 -17.80 23.58 25.42
N LEU A 184 -18.81 24.27 25.95
CA LEU A 184 -18.61 25.43 26.82
C LEU A 184 -17.73 25.13 28.06
N HIS A 185 -17.96 24.02 28.76
CA HIS A 185 -17.18 23.72 29.98
C HIS A 185 -15.74 23.28 29.67
N LEU A 186 -15.52 22.68 28.51
CA LEU A 186 -14.18 22.31 28.05
C LEU A 186 -13.42 23.54 27.53
N GLU A 187 -14.12 24.48 26.87
CA GLU A 187 -13.59 25.81 26.53
C GLU A 187 -13.13 26.57 27.79
N GLU A 188 -13.94 26.60 28.86
CA GLU A 188 -13.60 27.28 30.12
C GLU A 188 -12.32 26.71 30.76
N LEU A 189 -12.11 25.40 30.71
CA LEU A 189 -10.90 24.76 31.23
C LEU A 189 -9.67 25.02 30.39
N PHE A 190 -9.82 24.88 29.08
CA PHE A 190 -8.75 25.16 28.15
C PHE A 190 -8.31 26.64 28.28
N ALA A 191 -9.27 27.56 28.42
CA ALA A 191 -9.00 28.97 28.70
C ALA A 191 -8.26 29.19 30.03
N SER A 192 -8.62 28.45 31.09
CA SER A 192 -7.98 28.57 32.40
C SER A 192 -6.55 27.99 32.46
N SER A 193 -6.25 26.99 31.62
CA SER A 193 -4.92 26.36 31.53
C SER A 193 -3.95 27.15 30.66
N CYS A 194 -4.45 27.80 29.59
CA CYS A 194 -3.62 28.62 28.70
C CYS A 194 -3.00 29.87 29.36
N LEU A 195 -3.64 30.44 30.39
CA LEU A 195 -3.23 31.72 30.99
C LEU A 195 -2.28 31.57 32.20
N GLY A 196 -1.87 30.35 32.56
CA GLY A 196 -0.91 30.14 33.65
C GLY A 196 -1.40 30.51 35.05
N ASP A 197 -2.69 30.86 35.21
CA ASP A 197 -3.26 31.29 36.50
C ASP A 197 -3.29 30.17 37.57
N SER A 198 -2.89 28.94 37.25
CA SER A 198 -2.56 27.92 38.25
C SER A 198 -1.16 27.32 38.05
N ALA A 199 -0.14 28.18 38.21
CA ALA A 199 1.28 27.87 38.15
C ALA A 199 1.82 26.90 39.24
N ASN A 200 1.04 25.99 39.82
CA ASN A 200 1.59 25.10 40.85
C ASN A 200 1.07 23.66 40.93
N GLU A 201 0.07 23.26 40.15
CA GLU A 201 -0.43 21.89 40.31
C GLU A 201 -0.77 21.17 39.01
N GLU A 202 -0.64 21.73 37.80
CA GLU A 202 -0.94 21.01 36.55
C GLU A 202 0.18 20.07 36.10
N ALA A 203 -0.16 18.84 35.68
CA ALA A 203 0.83 17.88 35.22
C ALA A 203 1.31 18.37 33.88
N SER A 204 2.62 18.53 33.74
CA SER A 204 3.21 18.80 32.44
C SER A 204 2.75 17.70 31.48
N PRO A 205 2.26 18.03 30.27
CA PRO A 205 1.96 17.05 29.24
C PRO A 205 3.11 16.04 29.04
N SER A 206 4.36 16.49 29.19
CA SER A 206 5.56 15.66 29.12
C SER A 206 5.61 14.59 30.22
N GLU A 207 5.26 14.93 31.46
CA GLU A 207 5.24 13.98 32.60
C GLU A 207 4.20 12.88 32.38
N LEU A 208 3.01 13.24 31.88
CA LEU A 208 1.97 12.26 31.55
C LEU A 208 2.41 11.35 30.40
N TYR A 209 3.06 11.91 29.39
CA TYR A 209 3.55 11.18 28.23
C TYR A 209 4.66 10.17 28.62
N GLU A 210 5.60 10.60 29.45
CA GLU A 210 6.69 9.75 29.98
C GLU A 210 6.11 8.57 30.75
N ARG A 211 5.18 8.83 31.69
CA ARG A 211 4.51 7.75 32.46
C ARG A 211 3.68 6.81 31.59
N LEU A 212 2.98 7.36 30.60
CA LEU A 212 2.26 6.54 29.63
C LEU A 212 3.25 5.63 28.88
N SER A 213 4.44 6.13 28.55
CA SER A 213 5.44 5.36 27.82
C SER A 213 6.12 4.26 28.59
N GLU A 214 6.34 4.46 29.89
CA GLU A 214 6.80 3.41 30.77
C GLU A 214 5.77 2.30 30.97
N TYR A 215 4.49 2.59 30.72
CA TYR A 215 3.38 1.68 30.99
C TYR A 215 2.89 0.97 29.73
N VAL A 216 2.71 1.68 28.62
CA VAL A 216 2.23 1.18 27.34
C VAL A 216 3.36 1.17 26.31
N PRO A 217 3.73 0.00 25.74
CA PRO A 217 3.03 -1.30 25.85
C PRO A 217 3.58 -2.22 26.96
N LEU A 218 4.59 -1.79 27.72
CA LEU A 218 5.49 -2.69 28.49
C LEU A 218 4.86 -3.37 29.71
N LYS A 219 3.97 -2.69 30.44
CA LYS A 219 3.44 -3.12 31.76
C LYS A 219 1.94 -3.37 31.76
N MET A 220 1.26 -3.15 30.64
CA MET A 220 -0.18 -3.38 30.52
C MET A 220 -0.49 -4.87 30.30
N SER A 221 -1.69 -5.31 30.71
CA SER A 221 -2.10 -6.70 30.45
C SER A 221 -2.27 -6.98 28.97
N GLU A 222 -2.02 -8.24 28.59
CA GLU A 222 -2.11 -8.73 27.22
C GLU A 222 -3.47 -8.41 26.57
N GLU A 223 -4.55 -8.71 27.29
CA GLU A 223 -5.93 -8.49 26.84
C GLU A 223 -6.24 -7.01 26.59
N HIS A 224 -5.85 -6.13 27.52
CA HIS A 224 -6.05 -4.70 27.35
C HIS A 224 -5.20 -4.17 26.19
N LEU A 225 -3.96 -4.63 26.03
CA LEU A 225 -3.07 -4.14 24.98
C LEU A 225 -3.61 -4.52 23.61
N ARG A 226 -4.10 -5.76 23.47
CA ARG A 226 -4.77 -6.23 22.26
C ARG A 226 -5.99 -5.37 21.90
N LEU A 227 -6.84 -5.06 22.88
CA LEU A 227 -8.00 -4.19 22.68
C LEU A 227 -7.60 -2.78 22.27
N LEU A 228 -6.56 -2.21 22.89
CA LEU A 228 -6.07 -0.88 22.52
C LEU A 228 -5.42 -0.86 21.13
N CYS A 229 -4.69 -1.90 20.73
CA CYS A 229 -4.19 -2.03 19.36
C CYS A 229 -5.36 -2.07 18.36
N LEU A 230 -6.38 -2.92 18.59
CA LEU A 230 -7.56 -2.97 17.73
C LEU A 230 -8.28 -1.62 17.63
N ARG A 231 -8.37 -0.87 18.73
CA ARG A 231 -9.08 0.41 18.76
C ARG A 231 -8.27 1.58 18.18
N TYR A 232 -6.97 1.64 18.43
CA TYR A 232 -6.13 2.80 18.09
C TYR A 232 -5.16 2.54 16.95
N LEU A 233 -4.47 1.40 16.93
CA LEU A 233 -3.55 1.05 15.85
C LEU A 233 -4.30 0.68 14.55
N HIS A 234 -5.43 0.00 14.69
CA HIS A 234 -6.30 -0.37 13.56
C HIS A 234 -7.53 0.51 13.39
N GLU A 235 -7.71 1.49 14.29
CA GLU A 235 -8.81 2.46 14.28
C GLU A 235 -10.23 1.86 14.23
N LEU A 236 -10.41 0.62 14.69
CA LEU A 236 -11.68 -0.09 14.56
C LEU A 236 -12.72 0.43 15.55
N PRO A 237 -13.99 0.57 15.13
CA PRO A 237 -15.06 0.89 16.06
C PRO A 237 -15.38 -0.34 16.95
N PRO A 238 -15.87 -0.14 18.20
CA PRO A 238 -16.12 -1.23 19.14
C PRO A 238 -17.03 -2.34 18.62
N GLU A 239 -17.96 -2.04 17.71
CA GLU A 239 -18.87 -3.00 17.08
C GLU A 239 -18.10 -4.03 16.25
N ILE A 240 -17.12 -3.56 15.47
CA ILE A 240 -16.26 -4.41 14.63
C ILE A 240 -15.27 -5.20 15.49
N ILE A 241 -14.76 -4.59 16.57
CA ILE A 241 -13.94 -5.30 17.55
C ILE A 241 -14.73 -6.44 18.20
N ALA A 242 -15.99 -6.18 18.57
CA ALA A 242 -16.88 -7.16 19.18
C ALA A 242 -17.17 -8.35 18.26
N GLU A 243 -17.47 -8.08 17.00
CA GLU A 243 -17.62 -9.13 15.98
C GLU A 243 -16.36 -9.99 15.87
N ARG A 244 -15.18 -9.36 15.76
CA ARG A 244 -13.90 -10.06 15.60
C ARG A 244 -13.49 -10.88 16.81
N MET A 245 -13.83 -10.42 18.00
CA MET A 245 -13.55 -11.13 19.24
C MET A 245 -14.67 -12.11 19.63
N SER A 246 -15.76 -12.18 18.86
CA SER A 246 -16.97 -12.94 19.23
C SER A 246 -17.50 -12.55 20.62
N LEU A 247 -17.49 -11.26 20.91
CA LEU A 247 -17.97 -10.66 22.16
C LEU A 247 -19.17 -9.74 21.89
N ALA A 248 -19.90 -9.36 22.95
CA ALA A 248 -20.92 -8.32 22.83
C ALA A 248 -20.27 -6.92 22.77
N THR A 249 -20.84 -6.00 21.98
CA THR A 249 -20.35 -4.61 21.86
C THR A 249 -20.24 -3.92 23.22
N ASP A 250 -21.26 -4.06 24.08
CA ASP A 250 -21.23 -3.48 25.43
C ASP A 250 -20.08 -4.05 26.28
N ARG A 251 -19.70 -5.32 26.06
CA ARG A 251 -18.58 -5.95 26.76
C ARG A 251 -17.25 -5.37 26.29
N VAL A 252 -17.05 -5.23 24.97
CA VAL A 252 -15.84 -4.62 24.39
C VAL A 252 -15.68 -3.18 24.84
N GLN A 253 -16.74 -2.38 24.80
CA GLN A 253 -16.70 -0.99 25.26
C GLN A 253 -16.35 -0.90 26.75
N LEU A 254 -16.92 -1.78 27.57
CA LEU A 254 -16.57 -1.84 28.99
C LEU A 254 -15.10 -2.22 29.20
N ASP A 255 -14.57 -3.16 28.43
CA ASP A 255 -13.17 -3.60 28.55
C ASP A 255 -12.18 -2.55 28.00
N LEU A 256 -12.54 -1.82 26.94
CA LEU A 256 -11.81 -0.63 26.49
C LEU A 256 -11.80 0.46 27.57
N ALA A 257 -12.95 0.69 28.22
CA ALA A 257 -13.05 1.65 29.31
C ALA A 257 -12.19 1.24 30.51
N LYS A 258 -12.14 -0.05 30.86
CA LYS A 258 -11.23 -0.59 31.89
C LYS A 258 -9.76 -0.44 31.50
N ALA A 259 -9.40 -0.68 30.24
CA ALA A 259 -8.04 -0.49 29.74
C ALA A 259 -7.60 0.98 29.90
N ARG A 260 -8.44 1.94 29.48
CA ARG A 260 -8.18 3.37 29.67
C ARG A 260 -8.11 3.78 31.14
N LEU A 261 -8.99 3.23 31.99
CA LEU A 261 -8.93 3.45 33.43
C LEU A 261 -7.67 2.87 34.07
N SER A 262 -7.15 1.75 33.56
CA SER A 262 -5.87 1.18 34.01
C SER A 262 -4.72 2.13 33.71
N ILE A 263 -4.71 2.70 32.50
CA ILE A 263 -3.76 3.75 32.10
C ILE A 263 -3.89 4.98 33.01
N TRP A 264 -5.12 5.46 33.23
CA TRP A 264 -5.37 6.61 34.08
C TRP A 264 -4.90 6.38 35.52
N ARG A 265 -5.20 5.22 36.12
CA ARG A 265 -4.70 4.88 37.46
C ARG A 265 -3.18 4.91 37.49
N HIS A 266 -2.53 4.27 36.53
CA HIS A 266 -1.07 4.24 36.50
C HIS A 266 -0.45 5.64 36.37
N CYS A 267 -0.97 6.47 35.47
CA CYS A 267 -0.37 7.77 35.15
C CYS A 267 -0.75 8.86 36.17
N CYS A 268 -1.95 8.77 36.76
CA CYS A 268 -2.58 9.89 37.47
C CYS A 268 -2.97 9.60 38.95
N GLU A 269 -2.89 8.36 39.44
CA GLU A 269 -3.34 8.02 40.82
C GLU A 269 -2.56 8.78 41.90
N ARG A 270 -1.24 8.92 41.75
CA ARG A 270 -0.39 9.71 42.67
C ARG A 270 -0.78 11.18 42.75
N ARG A 271 -1.44 11.70 41.72
CA ARG A 271 -1.73 13.12 41.53
C ARG A 271 -3.11 13.49 42.04
N PHE A 272 -4.12 12.68 41.76
CA PHE A 272 -5.50 12.94 42.20
C PHE A 272 -5.87 12.21 43.51
N GLY A 273 -4.98 11.36 44.05
CA GLY A 273 -5.25 10.59 45.26
C GLY A 273 -6.19 9.40 45.04
N GLY A 274 -6.21 8.87 43.82
CA GLY A 274 -7.22 7.93 43.34
C GLY A 274 -8.55 8.62 42.98
N ALA A 275 -9.28 8.04 42.03
CA ALA A 275 -10.62 8.49 41.69
C ALA A 275 -11.64 7.92 42.69
N ALA A 276 -12.51 8.77 43.23
CA ALA A 276 -13.68 8.32 43.98
C ALA A 276 -14.57 7.44 43.08
N HIS A 277 -15.41 6.58 43.68
CA HIS A 277 -16.30 5.70 42.92
C HIS A 277 -17.19 6.48 41.92
N THR A 278 -17.68 7.65 42.34
CA THR A 278 -18.45 8.57 41.51
C THR A 278 -17.62 9.13 40.35
N GLU A 279 -16.34 9.43 40.53
CA GLU A 279 -15.47 9.93 39.46
C GLU A 279 -15.20 8.82 38.41
N ILE A 280 -15.03 7.56 38.85
CA ILE A 280 -14.86 6.41 37.95
C ILE A 280 -16.08 6.22 37.06
N GLU A 281 -17.30 6.35 37.58
CA GLU A 281 -18.53 6.24 36.77
C GLU A 281 -18.57 7.28 35.63
N HIS A 282 -18.14 8.51 35.90
CA HIS A 282 -18.13 9.56 34.86
C HIS A 282 -16.97 9.37 33.86
N LEU A 283 -15.84 8.82 34.29
CA LEU A 283 -14.75 8.43 33.39
C LEU A 283 -15.15 7.26 32.48
N LEU A 284 -15.99 6.33 32.95
CA LEU A 284 -16.60 5.31 32.09
C LEU A 284 -17.52 5.93 31.04
N ILE A 285 -18.34 6.92 31.42
CA ILE A 285 -19.18 7.68 30.48
C ILE A 285 -18.32 8.41 29.44
N ALA A 286 -17.23 9.05 29.88
CA ALA A 286 -16.27 9.72 28.99
C ALA A 286 -15.60 8.73 28.03
N SER A 287 -15.28 7.52 28.49
CA SER A 287 -14.75 6.47 27.61
C SER A 287 -15.73 6.09 26.50
N TYR A 288 -17.03 6.03 26.78
CA TYR A 288 -18.04 5.78 25.74
C TYR A 288 -18.15 6.93 24.75
N LEU A 289 -17.90 8.17 25.18
CA LEU A 289 -17.80 9.32 24.29
C LEU A 289 -16.60 9.19 23.34
N PHE A 290 -15.43 8.79 23.84
CA PHE A 290 -14.23 8.52 23.03
C PHE A 290 -14.38 7.36 22.05
N ASP A 291 -15.22 6.38 22.41
CA ASP A 291 -15.64 5.28 21.54
C ASP A 291 -16.81 5.64 20.61
N ARG A 292 -17.27 6.89 20.65
CA ARG A 292 -18.26 7.47 19.71
C ARG A 292 -19.63 6.83 19.77
N ARG A 293 -19.97 6.26 20.92
CA ARG A 293 -21.33 5.80 21.18
C ARG A 293 -22.25 7.01 21.27
N ARG A 294 -23.39 6.98 20.58
CA ARG A 294 -24.46 7.96 20.83
C ARG A 294 -24.92 7.80 22.29
N LEU A 295 -24.54 8.74 23.13
CA LEU A 295 -25.02 8.84 24.49
C LEU A 295 -26.46 9.38 24.45
N ASN A 296 -27.30 8.89 25.35
CA ASN A 296 -28.62 9.48 25.54
C ASN A 296 -28.49 10.82 26.29
N ASN A 297 -29.47 11.71 26.13
CA ASN A 297 -29.46 13.04 26.73
C ASN A 297 -29.28 13.00 28.25
N VAL A 298 -29.86 12.00 28.93
CA VAL A 298 -29.73 11.83 30.39
C VAL A 298 -28.28 11.58 30.80
N THR A 299 -27.53 10.76 30.08
CA THR A 299 -26.12 10.48 30.35
C THR A 299 -25.25 11.69 30.06
N ILE A 300 -25.55 12.45 29.01
CA ILE A 300 -24.84 13.69 28.67
C ILE A 300 -25.10 14.76 29.75
N GLU A 301 -26.35 14.96 30.16
CA GLU A 301 -26.72 15.87 31.25
C GLU A 301 -26.03 15.50 32.57
N ARG A 302 -25.90 14.21 32.88
CA ARG A 302 -25.15 13.73 34.05
C ARG A 302 -23.66 14.09 33.98
N LEU A 303 -23.02 13.87 32.82
CA LEU A 303 -21.63 14.24 32.62
C LEU A 303 -21.44 15.76 32.73
N GLN A 304 -22.32 16.55 32.10
CA GLN A 304 -22.30 18.01 32.20
C GLN A 304 -22.50 18.51 33.64
N ALA A 305 -23.43 17.93 34.39
CA ALA A 305 -23.65 18.26 35.79
C ALA A 305 -22.42 17.96 36.66
N TRP A 306 -21.73 16.85 36.39
CA TRP A 306 -20.49 16.49 37.08
C TRP A 306 -19.33 17.44 36.74
N LEU A 307 -19.17 17.81 35.47
CA LEU A 307 -18.19 18.81 35.05
C LEU A 307 -18.49 20.18 35.65
N ARG A 308 -19.76 20.56 35.82
CA ARG A 308 -20.15 21.81 36.48
C ARG A 308 -19.82 21.82 37.97
N SER A 309 -19.85 20.68 38.63
CA SER A 309 -19.85 20.63 40.10
C SER A 309 -18.49 20.91 40.75
N SER A 310 -17.37 20.79 40.03
CA SER A 310 -16.03 21.06 40.60
C SER A 310 -14.94 21.23 39.54
N ASP A 311 -13.99 22.14 39.79
CA ASP A 311 -12.74 22.24 39.02
C ASP A 311 -11.92 20.95 39.04
N ARG A 312 -12.00 20.17 40.12
CA ARG A 312 -11.34 18.87 40.21
C ARG A 312 -11.84 17.90 39.14
N HIS A 313 -13.17 17.80 38.99
CA HIS A 313 -13.79 16.89 38.02
C HIS A 313 -13.43 17.25 36.59
N ARG A 314 -13.46 18.55 36.31
CA ARG A 314 -13.01 19.14 35.05
C ARG A 314 -11.56 18.79 34.71
N ARG A 315 -10.64 18.96 35.66
CA ARG A 315 -9.22 18.57 35.49
C ARG A 315 -9.04 17.08 35.30
N ILE A 316 -9.81 16.24 36.00
CA ILE A 316 -9.78 14.78 35.84
C ILE A 316 -10.23 14.36 34.44
N PHE A 317 -11.35 14.91 33.96
CA PHE A 317 -11.87 14.64 32.61
C PHE A 317 -10.86 15.07 31.54
N TYR A 318 -10.32 16.28 31.66
CA TYR A 318 -9.35 16.81 30.71
C TYR A 318 -8.07 15.96 30.65
N THR A 319 -7.52 15.59 31.81
CA THR A 319 -6.36 14.70 31.87
C THR A 319 -6.65 13.32 31.26
N PHE A 320 -7.88 12.82 31.42
CA PHE A 320 -8.30 11.55 30.81
C PHE A 320 -8.41 11.66 29.27
N ALA A 321 -8.89 12.80 28.75
CA ALA A 321 -8.88 13.09 27.32
C ALA A 321 -7.45 13.21 26.76
N MET A 322 -6.54 13.84 27.50
CA MET A 322 -5.12 13.91 27.12
C MET A 322 -4.49 12.51 27.04
N LEU A 323 -4.76 11.63 28.02
CA LEU A 323 -4.26 10.26 27.97
C LEU A 323 -4.85 9.46 26.80
N HIS A 324 -6.11 9.72 26.43
CA HIS A 324 -6.74 9.10 25.27
C HIS A 324 -6.06 9.52 23.96
N GLU A 325 -5.84 10.83 23.76
CA GLU A 325 -5.16 11.37 22.58
C GLU A 325 -3.70 10.87 22.51
N CYS A 326 -2.98 10.94 23.64
CA CYS A 326 -1.62 10.42 23.74
C CYS A 326 -1.57 8.92 23.44
N ALA A 327 -2.49 8.11 23.97
CA ALA A 327 -2.51 6.66 23.70
C ALA A 327 -2.79 6.35 22.23
N TYR A 328 -3.65 7.13 21.57
CA TYR A 328 -3.90 7.03 20.14
C TYR A 328 -2.61 7.25 19.33
N ARG A 329 -1.83 8.29 19.66
CA ARG A 329 -0.58 8.59 18.95
C ARG A 329 0.58 7.69 19.29
N GLN A 330 0.66 7.25 20.55
CA GLN A 330 1.75 6.39 21.01
C GLN A 330 1.63 4.97 20.47
N LEU A 331 0.43 4.46 20.17
CA LEU A 331 0.26 3.11 19.64
C LEU A 331 0.50 3.07 18.13
N SER A 332 1.77 3.13 17.74
CA SER A 332 2.25 2.97 16.37
C SER A 332 3.08 1.70 16.19
N VAL A 333 3.16 1.20 14.95
CA VAL A 333 3.98 0.01 14.63
C VAL A 333 5.44 0.22 15.03
N GLU A 334 6.02 1.38 14.71
CA GLU A 334 7.41 1.73 15.01
C GLU A 334 7.71 1.61 16.51
N ARG A 335 6.85 2.20 17.35
CA ARG A 335 7.05 2.19 18.79
C ARG A 335 6.84 0.81 19.40
N LEU A 336 5.87 0.05 18.90
CA LEU A 336 5.70 -1.34 19.31
C LEU A 336 6.96 -2.16 18.99
N LEU A 337 7.57 -1.95 17.81
CA LEU A 337 8.84 -2.60 17.42
C LEU A 337 10.03 -2.15 18.29
N GLU A 338 10.13 -0.87 18.63
CA GLU A 338 11.16 -0.36 19.55
C GLU A 338 11.01 -0.96 20.97
N SER A 339 9.77 -1.07 21.43
CA SER A 339 9.44 -1.70 22.71
C SER A 339 9.75 -3.20 22.71
N LEU A 340 9.60 -3.88 21.56
CA LEU A 340 10.01 -5.27 21.39
C LEU A 340 11.54 -5.44 21.38
N ALA A 341 12.27 -4.46 20.85
CA ALA A 341 13.73 -4.47 20.82
C ALA A 341 14.35 -4.34 22.21
N THR A 342 13.64 -3.68 23.12
CA THR A 342 14.08 -3.42 24.51
C THR A 342 13.46 -4.36 25.55
N SER A 343 12.48 -5.18 25.15
CA SER A 343 11.72 -6.05 26.07
C SER A 343 11.88 -7.54 25.76
N ASP A 344 12.17 -8.32 26.81
CA ASP A 344 12.16 -9.79 26.79
C ASP A 344 10.80 -10.40 27.12
N ASN A 345 9.75 -9.57 27.24
CA ASN A 345 8.39 -10.03 27.54
C ASN A 345 7.79 -10.79 26.35
N LYS A 346 7.77 -12.12 26.42
CA LYS A 346 7.27 -13.01 25.36
C LYS A 346 5.78 -12.78 25.04
N SER A 347 4.94 -12.42 26.02
CA SER A 347 3.51 -12.10 25.81
C SER A 347 3.32 -10.79 25.03
N LEU A 348 4.17 -9.80 25.26
CA LEU A 348 4.19 -8.57 24.46
C LEU A 348 4.54 -8.88 23.00
N ARG A 349 5.52 -9.76 22.75
CA ARG A 349 5.88 -10.22 21.40
C ARG A 349 4.70 -10.88 20.69
N GLN A 350 3.92 -11.68 21.41
CA GLN A 350 2.73 -12.34 20.87
C GLN A 350 1.63 -11.34 20.49
N VAL A 351 1.29 -10.38 21.35
CA VAL A 351 0.25 -9.38 21.04
C VAL A 351 0.64 -8.47 19.89
N VAL A 352 1.89 -8.00 19.88
CA VAL A 352 2.37 -7.15 18.79
C VAL A 352 2.44 -7.92 17.48
N GLY A 353 2.88 -9.19 17.51
CA GLY A 353 2.85 -10.06 16.33
C GLY A 353 1.43 -10.26 15.78
N GLN A 354 0.45 -10.51 16.65
CA GLN A 354 -0.95 -10.64 16.26
C GLN A 354 -1.54 -9.32 15.71
N ALA A 355 -1.22 -8.18 16.34
CA ALA A 355 -1.68 -6.88 15.88
C ALA A 355 -1.11 -6.57 14.49
N ILE A 356 0.19 -6.80 14.25
CA ILE A 356 0.80 -6.57 12.94
C ILE A 356 0.20 -7.48 11.87
N GLN A 357 0.03 -8.78 12.15
CA GLN A 357 -0.62 -9.73 11.23
C GLN A 357 -2.06 -9.31 10.86
N GLN A 358 -2.77 -8.67 11.80
CA GLN A 358 -4.11 -8.15 11.56
C GLN A 358 -4.11 -6.93 10.63
N ILE A 359 -3.04 -6.13 10.58
CA ILE A 359 -2.93 -4.99 9.65
C ILE A 359 -2.95 -5.52 8.21
N GLU A 360 -2.19 -6.58 7.96
CA GLU A 360 -2.10 -7.24 6.66
C GLU A 360 -3.45 -7.82 6.23
N LEU A 361 -4.17 -8.48 7.15
CA LEU A 361 -5.52 -9.02 6.91
C LEU A 361 -6.59 -7.93 6.65
N PHE A 362 -6.41 -6.70 7.15
CA PHE A 362 -7.34 -5.58 6.91
C PHE A 362 -7.04 -4.83 5.63
N ALA A 363 -5.78 -4.79 5.19
CA ALA A 363 -5.40 -4.27 3.88
C ALA A 363 -6.04 -5.09 2.74
N GLU A 364 -6.19 -6.41 2.92
CA GLU A 364 -6.84 -7.30 1.93
C GLU A 364 -8.38 -7.20 1.88
N LYS A 365 -9.05 -6.76 2.97
CA LYS A 365 -10.52 -6.74 3.10
C LYS A 365 -11.18 -5.36 2.95
N ALA A 366 -10.42 -4.27 2.87
CA ALA A 366 -10.98 -2.93 2.74
C ALA A 366 -11.52 -2.69 1.31
N THR A 367 -12.79 -3.02 1.07
CA THR A 367 -13.54 -2.44 -0.07
C THR A 367 -13.72 -0.94 0.16
N PRO A 368 -13.53 -0.07 -0.86
CA PRO A 368 -13.68 1.37 -0.71
C PRO A 368 -15.13 1.69 -0.40
N THR A 369 -15.41 1.99 0.87
CA THR A 369 -16.74 2.41 1.32
C THR A 369 -16.96 3.84 0.87
N GLU A 370 -18.13 4.11 0.26
CA GLU A 370 -18.54 5.41 -0.25
C GLU A 370 -18.17 6.56 0.68
N VAL A 371 -17.18 7.34 0.27
CA VAL A 371 -16.90 8.65 0.84
C VAL A 371 -18.08 9.54 0.45
N HIS A 372 -18.98 9.82 1.40
CA HIS A 372 -19.93 10.92 1.25
C HIS A 372 -19.15 12.23 1.12
N VAL A 373 -18.95 12.67 -0.12
CA VAL A 373 -18.37 13.96 -0.48
C VAL A 373 -19.33 15.07 -0.03
N VAL A 374 -19.10 15.61 1.16
CA VAL A 374 -19.54 16.97 1.47
C VAL A 374 -18.58 17.89 0.73
N ARG A 375 -19.08 18.58 -0.31
CA ARG A 375 -18.31 19.58 -1.08
C ARG A 375 -17.85 20.72 -0.15
N PRO A 376 -16.54 20.98 -0.01
CA PRO A 376 -16.06 22.25 0.50
C PRO A 376 -15.66 23.17 -0.66
N ASN A 377 -16.01 24.44 -0.54
CA ASN A 377 -15.47 25.50 -1.39
C ASN A 377 -13.96 25.65 -1.15
N THR A 378 -13.27 25.96 -2.24
CA THR A 378 -11.87 26.36 -2.40
C THR A 378 -11.20 27.07 -1.21
N VAL A 379 -10.09 26.53 -0.67
CA VAL A 379 -8.82 27.22 -0.35
C VAL A 379 -7.69 26.15 -0.33
N ARG A 380 -6.49 26.53 -0.79
CA ARG A 380 -5.25 25.74 -0.94
C ARG A 380 -4.42 25.72 0.35
N VAL A 381 -3.90 24.56 0.80
CA VAL A 381 -2.57 24.39 1.46
C VAL A 381 -2.05 22.95 1.19
N GLY A 382 -0.71 22.77 1.10
CA GLY A 382 0.01 21.62 0.52
C GLY A 382 0.42 20.47 1.47
N PRO A 383 1.24 19.51 0.98
CA PRO A 383 1.35 18.19 1.59
C PRO A 383 2.72 17.85 2.22
N LEU A 384 2.68 17.27 3.42
CA LEU A 384 3.80 16.54 4.04
C LEU A 384 3.28 15.29 4.76
N SER A 385 4.05 14.21 4.67
CA SER A 385 3.96 12.89 5.35
C SER A 385 3.32 11.73 4.55
N VAL A 386 4.17 10.86 3.99
CA VAL A 386 4.07 9.38 4.11
C VAL A 386 5.47 8.77 3.94
N LEU A 387 6.03 8.25 5.04
CA LEU A 387 7.11 7.27 5.07
C LEU A 387 6.84 6.33 6.27
N ALA A 388 6.20 5.17 6.07
CA ALA A 388 6.01 4.18 7.15
C ALA A 388 5.70 2.72 6.74
N MET A 389 5.81 2.29 5.47
CA MET A 389 5.35 0.95 5.04
C MET A 389 6.41 0.18 4.23
N ALA A 390 7.52 -0.23 4.86
CA ALA A 390 8.52 -1.08 4.19
C ALA A 390 9.01 -2.30 5.02
N THR A 391 8.49 -2.53 6.23
CA THR A 391 9.02 -3.58 7.13
C THR A 391 8.15 -4.84 7.27
N ALA A 392 6.94 -4.90 6.69
CA ALA A 392 6.02 -6.04 6.85
C ALA A 392 6.31 -7.24 5.92
N ALA A 393 6.89 -6.99 4.74
CA ALA A 393 6.93 -7.99 3.66
C ALA A 393 7.88 -9.20 3.88
N ILE A 394 8.83 -9.14 4.83
CA ILE A 394 9.87 -10.18 4.99
C ILE A 394 9.41 -11.34 5.90
N VAL A 395 8.27 -11.24 6.60
CA VAL A 395 7.82 -12.28 7.55
C VAL A 395 6.86 -13.29 6.93
N LEU A 396 6.15 -12.94 5.85
CA LEU A 396 5.00 -13.68 5.32
C LEU A 396 5.32 -14.99 4.58
N VAL A 397 6.56 -15.21 4.14
CA VAL A 397 6.90 -16.40 3.32
C VAL A 397 7.05 -17.68 4.16
N GLY A 398 7.20 -17.59 5.49
CA GLY A 398 7.57 -18.76 6.31
C GLY A 398 6.43 -19.65 6.81
N VAL A 399 5.18 -19.16 6.90
CA VAL A 399 4.13 -19.83 7.71
C VAL A 399 3.04 -20.50 6.86
N GLY A 400 2.99 -20.22 5.56
CA GLY A 400 1.95 -20.75 4.66
C GLY A 400 2.00 -22.26 4.42
N LEU A 401 3.13 -22.92 4.68
CA LEU A 401 3.33 -24.33 4.27
C LEU A 401 2.99 -25.39 5.33
N LEU A 402 2.42 -25.05 6.49
CA LEU A 402 2.25 -26.07 7.56
C LEU A 402 0.83 -26.32 8.07
N LEU A 403 -0.21 -25.72 7.50
CA LEU A 403 -1.57 -25.93 7.99
C LEU A 403 -2.59 -26.14 6.88
N GLN A 404 -2.51 -27.29 6.20
CA GLN A 404 -3.70 -28.07 5.87
C GLN A 404 -3.36 -29.53 5.54
N SER A 405 -3.49 -30.42 6.54
CA SER A 405 -4.02 -31.77 6.30
C SER A 405 -4.64 -32.34 7.58
N GLY A 406 -5.92 -32.69 7.51
CA GLY A 406 -6.69 -33.41 8.52
C GLY A 406 -7.63 -32.49 9.32
N SER A 407 -8.94 -32.71 9.39
CA SER A 407 -9.59 -34.01 9.47
C SER A 407 -11.13 -33.91 9.33
N GLN A 408 -11.72 -34.93 8.70
CA GLN A 408 -13.08 -35.41 8.97
C GLN A 408 -13.08 -36.29 10.23
N GLU A 409 -14.08 -36.14 11.11
CA GLU A 409 -15.06 -37.20 11.47
C GLU A 409 -15.91 -36.85 12.73
N SER A 410 -17.23 -36.96 12.55
CA SER A 410 -18.28 -37.60 13.37
C SER A 410 -18.25 -37.56 14.92
N PRO A 411 -19.38 -37.23 15.60
CA PRO A 411 -19.58 -37.52 17.01
C PRO A 411 -20.62 -38.64 17.26
N ARG A 412 -20.23 -39.63 18.07
CA ARG A 412 -21.11 -40.62 18.69
C ARG A 412 -21.21 -40.39 20.21
N GLU A 413 -22.46 -40.39 20.67
CA GLU A 413 -22.97 -40.85 21.98
C GLU A 413 -22.55 -40.19 23.30
N LYS A 414 -23.56 -39.64 24.00
CA LYS A 414 -23.76 -39.87 25.44
C LYS A 414 -25.22 -40.22 25.77
N ARG A 415 -25.33 -41.37 26.44
CA ARG A 415 -26.45 -41.92 27.24
C ARG A 415 -26.61 -41.03 28.50
N ALA A 416 -27.78 -40.79 29.09
CA ALA A 416 -28.60 -41.80 29.76
C ALA A 416 -29.97 -41.28 30.26
N THR A 417 -30.94 -42.20 30.30
CA THR A 417 -32.06 -42.38 31.28
C THR A 417 -33.10 -41.25 31.41
N ASN A 418 -34.41 -41.49 31.43
CA ASN A 418 -35.12 -42.56 32.12
C ASN A 418 -36.60 -42.67 31.65
N GLU A 419 -37.26 -43.73 32.13
CA GLU A 419 -38.72 -44.00 32.19
C GLU A 419 -39.39 -44.87 31.12
N ARG A 420 -40.35 -45.65 31.63
CA ARG A 420 -40.64 -47.06 31.30
C ARG A 420 -42.17 -47.20 31.15
N SER A 421 -42.58 -47.96 30.12
CA SER A 421 -43.79 -48.83 30.04
C SER A 421 -45.20 -48.18 30.21
N SER A 422 -46.23 -48.46 29.40
CA SER A 422 -46.66 -49.77 28.88
C SER A 422 -47.74 -49.66 27.78
N ASP A 423 -47.62 -50.58 26.81
CA ASP A 423 -48.60 -51.30 25.97
C ASP A 423 -50.09 -50.91 25.93
N ARG A 424 -50.63 -50.82 24.69
CA ARG A 424 -51.61 -51.83 24.22
C ARG A 424 -51.83 -51.87 22.70
N VAL A 425 -51.74 -53.10 22.19
CA VAL A 425 -51.99 -53.62 20.85
C VAL A 425 -53.43 -53.42 20.36
N LYS A 426 -53.62 -53.20 19.04
CA LYS A 426 -54.68 -53.87 18.23
C LYS A 426 -54.45 -53.78 16.71
N VAL A 427 -54.67 -54.92 16.07
CA VAL A 427 -54.42 -55.26 14.66
C VAL A 427 -55.75 -55.27 13.86
N ALA A 428 -55.67 -54.72 12.64
CA ALA A 428 -56.40 -54.98 11.37
C ALA A 428 -57.94 -55.02 11.27
N LYS A 429 -58.47 -54.26 10.29
CA LYS A 429 -59.31 -54.78 9.19
C LYS A 429 -59.36 -53.81 7.99
N SER A 430 -59.51 -54.37 6.79
CA SER A 430 -59.25 -53.86 5.44
C SER A 430 -60.46 -53.30 4.66
N GLU A 431 -60.20 -52.24 3.86
CA GLU A 431 -60.69 -51.86 2.49
C GLU A 431 -62.22 -51.70 2.15
N PRO A 432 -62.64 -50.92 1.10
CA PRO A 432 -61.91 -50.60 -0.14
C PRO A 432 -61.98 -49.17 -0.76
N SER A 433 -60.89 -48.84 -1.47
CA SER A 433 -60.68 -48.11 -2.75
C SER A 433 -61.47 -46.84 -3.17
N SER A 434 -60.69 -45.79 -3.50
CA SER A 434 -60.99 -44.80 -4.56
C SER A 434 -59.66 -44.48 -5.30
N PRO A 435 -59.67 -44.09 -6.60
CA PRO A 435 -58.58 -44.35 -7.53
C PRO A 435 -57.40 -43.36 -7.39
N ALA A 436 -56.20 -43.85 -7.67
CA ALA A 436 -54.94 -43.10 -7.58
C ALA A 436 -54.82 -42.02 -8.68
N PRO A 437 -54.23 -40.85 -8.37
CA PRO A 437 -53.76 -39.94 -9.40
C PRO A 437 -52.50 -40.50 -10.06
N VAL A 438 -52.40 -40.33 -11.37
CA VAL A 438 -51.20 -40.63 -12.17
C VAL A 438 -50.03 -39.83 -11.59
N ARG A 439 -49.00 -40.53 -11.11
CA ARG A 439 -47.76 -39.93 -10.61
C ARG A 439 -46.96 -39.50 -11.84
N GLU A 440 -46.96 -38.21 -12.15
CA GLU A 440 -45.98 -37.64 -13.09
C GLU A 440 -44.57 -37.95 -12.59
N LYS A 441 -43.75 -38.48 -13.50
CA LYS A 441 -42.33 -38.75 -13.27
C LYS A 441 -41.66 -37.43 -12.86
N PRO A 442 -40.96 -37.32 -11.71
CA PRO A 442 -40.28 -36.09 -11.35
C PRO A 442 -39.32 -35.72 -12.49
N ALA A 443 -39.40 -34.48 -12.96
CA ALA A 443 -38.40 -33.94 -13.88
C ALA A 443 -37.00 -34.15 -13.27
N PRO A 444 -35.98 -34.48 -14.08
CA PRO A 444 -34.62 -34.60 -13.57
C PRO A 444 -34.24 -33.32 -12.82
N PRO A 445 -33.54 -33.43 -11.68
CA PRO A 445 -33.09 -32.25 -10.94
C PRO A 445 -32.23 -31.38 -11.85
N LEU A 446 -32.48 -30.07 -11.84
CA LEU A 446 -31.66 -29.11 -12.58
C LEU A 446 -30.20 -29.20 -12.11
N PRO A 447 -29.21 -29.07 -13.01
CA PRO A 447 -27.81 -29.05 -12.62
C PRO A 447 -27.55 -27.95 -11.57
N PRO A 448 -26.61 -28.17 -10.63
CA PRO A 448 -26.31 -27.20 -9.58
C PRO A 448 -25.81 -25.88 -10.17
N VAL A 449 -26.05 -24.78 -9.46
CA VAL A 449 -25.43 -23.47 -9.77
C VAL A 449 -23.99 -23.53 -9.29
N VAL A 450 -23.05 -23.25 -10.18
CA VAL A 450 -21.60 -23.38 -9.95
C VAL A 450 -20.89 -22.04 -9.97
N ALA A 451 -21.46 -21.00 -10.62
CA ALA A 451 -20.88 -19.66 -10.66
C ALA A 451 -21.95 -18.57 -10.70
N THR A 452 -21.60 -17.37 -10.27
CA THR A 452 -22.41 -16.15 -10.36
C THR A 452 -21.60 -15.05 -11.05
N LEU A 453 -22.20 -14.34 -11.99
CA LEU A 453 -21.57 -13.20 -12.67
C LEU A 453 -21.55 -11.98 -11.74
N ASP A 454 -20.36 -11.55 -11.32
CA ASP A 454 -20.15 -10.43 -10.41
C ASP A 454 -20.09 -9.08 -11.13
N GLU A 455 -19.36 -9.04 -12.25
CA GLU A 455 -19.15 -7.82 -13.04
C GLU A 455 -19.06 -8.18 -14.53
N LEU A 456 -19.61 -7.34 -15.39
CA LEU A 456 -19.55 -7.49 -16.84
C LEU A 456 -19.24 -6.15 -17.50
N LEU A 457 -18.08 -6.08 -18.15
CA LEU A 457 -17.58 -4.94 -18.91
C LEU A 457 -17.49 -5.35 -20.39
N GLY A 458 -18.62 -5.35 -21.10
CA GLY A 458 -18.70 -5.79 -22.50
C GLY A 458 -19.90 -6.70 -22.75
N ASP A 459 -19.75 -7.62 -23.71
CA ASP A 459 -20.83 -8.50 -24.15
C ASP A 459 -20.60 -9.95 -23.70
N LEU A 460 -21.62 -10.59 -23.14
CA LEU A 460 -21.65 -12.01 -22.84
C LEU A 460 -22.84 -12.68 -23.54
N ARG A 461 -22.57 -13.75 -24.29
CA ARG A 461 -23.55 -14.47 -25.11
C ARG A 461 -23.64 -15.93 -24.68
N GLY A 462 -24.84 -16.40 -24.39
CA GLY A 462 -25.10 -17.83 -24.15
C GLY A 462 -25.41 -18.58 -25.45
N ASN A 463 -25.60 -19.89 -25.32
CA ASN A 463 -26.00 -20.75 -26.44
C ASN A 463 -27.43 -20.49 -26.95
N ASP A 464 -28.30 -19.88 -26.13
CA ASP A 464 -29.64 -19.49 -26.54
C ASP A 464 -29.61 -18.10 -27.20
N GLU A 465 -29.77 -18.06 -28.52
CA GLU A 465 -29.79 -16.81 -29.31
C GLU A 465 -30.84 -15.83 -28.75
N GLY A 466 -30.37 -14.73 -28.14
CA GLY A 466 -31.21 -13.61 -27.70
C GLY A 466 -31.23 -13.32 -26.20
N PHE A 467 -30.54 -14.10 -25.35
CA PHE A 467 -30.42 -13.81 -23.93
C PHE A 467 -29.16 -12.99 -23.64
N ALA A 468 -29.33 -11.76 -23.14
CA ALA A 468 -28.25 -10.96 -22.58
C ALA A 468 -28.16 -11.24 -21.08
N TYR A 469 -26.97 -11.64 -20.61
CA TYR A 469 -26.73 -11.81 -19.18
C TYR A 469 -26.48 -10.46 -18.52
N ALA A 470 -26.93 -10.33 -17.27
CA ALA A 470 -26.68 -9.16 -16.44
C ALA A 470 -25.95 -9.61 -15.16
N THR A 471 -25.24 -8.68 -14.52
CA THR A 471 -24.65 -8.88 -13.19
C THR A 471 -25.66 -9.51 -12.23
N GLY A 472 -25.21 -10.52 -11.48
CA GLY A 472 -26.01 -11.36 -10.60
C GLY A 472 -26.60 -12.61 -11.27
N ALA A 473 -26.39 -12.82 -12.58
CA ALA A 473 -26.83 -14.04 -13.25
C ALA A 473 -26.10 -15.29 -12.71
N SER A 474 -26.85 -16.36 -12.47
CA SER A 474 -26.33 -17.66 -12.03
C SER A 474 -26.07 -18.59 -13.20
N PHE A 475 -24.91 -19.23 -13.21
CA PHE A 475 -24.49 -20.22 -14.19
C PHE A 475 -24.48 -21.61 -13.55
N ARG A 476 -25.05 -22.57 -14.25
CA ARG A 476 -25.16 -23.96 -13.83
C ARG A 476 -24.07 -24.81 -14.45
N GLN A 477 -23.82 -25.96 -13.82
CA GLN A 477 -22.92 -26.96 -14.35
C GLN A 477 -23.32 -27.36 -15.79
N GLY A 478 -22.37 -27.24 -16.71
CA GLY A 478 -22.53 -27.50 -18.15
C GLY A 478 -22.94 -26.28 -18.97
N ASP A 479 -23.22 -25.13 -18.35
CA ASP A 479 -23.52 -23.91 -19.09
C ASP A 479 -22.29 -23.46 -19.86
N SER A 480 -22.51 -23.11 -21.12
CA SER A 480 -21.50 -22.61 -22.05
C SER A 480 -21.88 -21.22 -22.55
N PHE A 481 -20.87 -20.36 -22.66
CA PHE A 481 -21.02 -18.98 -23.08
C PHE A 481 -19.76 -18.49 -23.76
N ALA A 482 -19.91 -17.39 -24.50
CA ALA A 482 -18.83 -16.68 -25.16
C ALA A 482 -18.81 -15.22 -24.72
N ILE A 483 -17.61 -14.66 -24.64
CA ILE A 483 -17.37 -13.23 -24.42
C ILE A 483 -16.66 -12.73 -25.67
N PRO A 484 -17.37 -12.20 -26.68
CA PRO A 484 -16.75 -11.76 -27.93
C PRO A 484 -15.77 -10.61 -27.74
N ARG A 485 -16.04 -9.74 -26.76
CA ARG A 485 -15.21 -8.61 -26.35
C ARG A 485 -15.56 -8.22 -24.92
N GLY A 486 -14.54 -7.81 -24.17
CA GLY A 486 -14.72 -7.25 -22.83
C GLY A 486 -14.21 -8.18 -21.74
N ILE A 487 -14.60 -7.90 -20.51
CA ILE A 487 -14.15 -8.62 -19.32
C ILE A 487 -15.38 -9.06 -18.52
N ALA A 488 -15.37 -10.30 -18.03
CA ALA A 488 -16.40 -10.80 -17.13
C ALA A 488 -15.74 -11.41 -15.89
N GLN A 489 -16.20 -11.01 -14.71
CA GLN A 489 -15.78 -11.58 -13.44
C GLN A 489 -16.88 -12.44 -12.85
N PHE A 490 -16.52 -13.62 -12.36
CA PHE A 490 -17.42 -14.56 -11.73
C PHE A 490 -16.94 -14.94 -10.34
N SER A 491 -17.88 -15.15 -9.44
CA SER A 491 -17.68 -15.84 -8.18
C SER A 491 -18.16 -17.29 -8.30
N SER A 492 -17.28 -18.24 -8.04
CA SER A 492 -17.63 -19.65 -7.92
C SER A 492 -18.48 -19.89 -6.67
N ALA A 493 -19.26 -20.98 -6.65
CA ALA A 493 -20.03 -21.42 -5.49
C ALA A 493 -19.17 -21.61 -4.23
N ASN A 494 -17.87 -21.87 -4.39
CA ASN A 494 -16.90 -22.04 -3.29
C ASN A 494 -16.08 -20.78 -2.98
N GLY A 495 -16.38 -19.64 -3.63
CA GLY A 495 -15.76 -18.34 -3.32
C GLY A 495 -14.49 -18.02 -4.11
N SER A 496 -14.08 -18.85 -5.07
CA SER A 496 -13.00 -18.51 -6.02
C SER A 496 -13.48 -17.41 -6.98
N LEU A 497 -12.57 -16.50 -7.36
CA LEU A 497 -12.84 -15.49 -8.38
C LEU A 497 -12.24 -15.94 -9.71
N ILE A 498 -13.02 -15.80 -10.78
CA ILE A 498 -12.62 -16.15 -12.15
C ILE A 498 -12.83 -14.92 -13.01
N VAL A 499 -11.77 -14.40 -13.61
CA VAL A 499 -11.83 -13.27 -14.55
C VAL A 499 -11.57 -13.80 -15.95
N LEU A 500 -12.44 -13.47 -16.89
CA LEU A 500 -12.34 -13.85 -18.29
C LEU A 500 -12.21 -12.62 -19.16
N GLU A 501 -11.27 -12.65 -20.11
CA GLU A 501 -11.04 -11.58 -21.08
C GLU A 501 -11.38 -12.09 -22.48
N GLY A 502 -12.30 -11.38 -23.14
CA GLY A 502 -12.77 -11.68 -24.49
C GLY A 502 -11.79 -11.25 -25.58
N PRO A 503 -11.67 -11.98 -26.70
CA PRO A 503 -12.54 -13.08 -27.14
C PRO A 503 -12.30 -14.37 -26.35
N ALA A 504 -13.35 -14.91 -25.72
CA ALA A 504 -13.27 -16.14 -24.93
C ALA A 504 -14.49 -17.05 -25.13
N GLU A 505 -14.26 -18.36 -25.07
CA GLU A 505 -15.28 -19.41 -25.12
C GLU A 505 -15.07 -20.37 -23.94
N VAL A 506 -16.12 -20.55 -23.13
CA VAL A 506 -15.98 -21.15 -21.80
C VAL A 506 -17.17 -22.07 -21.47
N VAL A 507 -16.89 -23.12 -20.69
CA VAL A 507 -17.89 -23.99 -20.06
C VAL A 507 -17.57 -24.15 -18.57
N PHE A 508 -18.55 -23.93 -17.69
CA PHE A 508 -18.40 -24.26 -16.27
C PHE A 508 -18.76 -25.74 -16.04
N SER A 509 -17.78 -26.62 -15.79
CA SER A 509 -18.04 -28.05 -15.59
C SER A 509 -18.20 -28.49 -14.14
N GLY A 510 -17.93 -27.61 -13.18
CA GLY A 510 -18.08 -27.87 -11.75
C GLY A 510 -17.93 -26.59 -10.94
N ASP A 511 -17.99 -26.70 -9.61
CA ASP A 511 -17.97 -25.55 -8.70
C ASP A 511 -16.70 -24.68 -8.87
N ASP A 512 -15.53 -25.30 -9.08
CA ASP A 512 -14.25 -24.62 -9.36
C ASP A 512 -13.54 -25.22 -10.59
N GLU A 513 -14.30 -25.79 -11.53
CA GLU A 513 -13.75 -26.39 -12.75
C GLU A 513 -14.29 -25.69 -14.00
N VAL A 514 -13.36 -25.19 -14.81
CA VAL A 514 -13.63 -24.41 -16.02
C VAL A 514 -12.96 -25.08 -17.22
N LEU A 515 -13.71 -25.29 -18.30
CA LEU A 515 -13.14 -25.59 -19.61
C LEU A 515 -13.01 -24.29 -20.40
N LEU A 516 -11.78 -23.95 -20.77
CA LEU A 516 -11.43 -22.81 -21.59
C LEU A 516 -11.16 -23.30 -23.02
N HIS A 517 -12.04 -22.95 -23.94
CA HIS A 517 -11.93 -23.28 -25.37
C HIS A 517 -11.22 -22.19 -26.17
N ALA A 518 -11.27 -20.94 -25.71
CA ALA A 518 -10.54 -19.82 -26.27
C ALA A 518 -10.43 -18.69 -25.25
N GLY A 519 -9.40 -17.84 -25.39
CA GLY A 519 -9.25 -16.60 -24.64
C GLY A 519 -8.32 -16.69 -23.43
N LYS A 520 -8.44 -15.71 -22.53
CA LYS A 520 -7.64 -15.60 -21.31
C LYS A 520 -8.52 -15.72 -20.07
N LEU A 521 -8.00 -16.43 -19.08
CA LEU A 521 -8.63 -16.64 -17.79
C LEU A 521 -7.63 -16.32 -16.68
N VAL A 522 -8.08 -15.61 -15.64
CA VAL A 522 -7.37 -15.51 -14.36
C VAL A 522 -8.20 -16.22 -13.29
N GLY A 523 -7.59 -17.18 -12.61
CA GLY A 523 -8.15 -17.83 -11.44
C GLY A 523 -7.51 -17.25 -10.18
N LEU A 524 -8.34 -16.83 -9.22
CA LEU A 524 -7.93 -16.46 -7.87
C LEU A 524 -8.69 -17.30 -6.86
N ASN A 525 -7.98 -18.22 -6.21
CA ASN A 525 -8.55 -19.04 -5.15
C ASN A 525 -8.43 -18.35 -3.80
N SER A 526 -9.47 -17.61 -3.44
CA SER A 526 -9.53 -16.83 -2.20
C SER A 526 -9.68 -17.70 -0.94
N THR A 527 -10.17 -18.95 -1.06
CA THR A 527 -10.50 -19.79 0.10
C THR A 527 -9.40 -20.77 0.46
N LYS A 528 -8.53 -21.15 -0.48
CA LYS A 528 -7.49 -22.18 -0.32
C LYS A 528 -8.01 -23.54 0.15
N ILE A 529 -9.33 -23.79 0.03
CA ILE A 529 -9.99 -25.03 0.49
C ILE A 529 -10.20 -25.99 -0.68
N GLN A 530 -10.51 -25.48 -1.88
CA GLN A 530 -10.69 -26.27 -3.09
C GLN A 530 -9.82 -25.73 -4.23
N GLN A 531 -9.37 -26.61 -5.12
CA GLN A 531 -8.52 -26.23 -6.25
C GLN A 531 -9.37 -25.64 -7.37
N VAL A 532 -8.96 -24.49 -7.90
CA VAL A 532 -9.44 -24.02 -9.21
C VAL A 532 -8.75 -24.85 -10.29
N VAL A 533 -9.55 -25.49 -11.14
CA VAL A 533 -9.07 -26.36 -12.21
C VAL A 533 -9.48 -25.76 -13.55
N VAL A 534 -8.48 -25.42 -14.35
CA VAL A 534 -8.69 -24.90 -15.71
C VAL A 534 -8.25 -25.98 -16.67
N ARG A 535 -9.16 -26.41 -17.54
CA ARG A 535 -8.88 -27.37 -18.60
C ARG A 535 -8.90 -26.68 -19.94
N THR A 536 -7.89 -26.95 -20.75
CA THR A 536 -7.80 -26.50 -22.13
C THR A 536 -7.76 -27.71 -23.07
N ALA A 537 -7.64 -27.46 -24.37
CA ALA A 537 -7.49 -28.51 -25.37
C ALA A 537 -6.16 -29.28 -25.26
N SER A 538 -5.15 -28.72 -24.58
CA SER A 538 -3.80 -29.29 -24.48
C SER A 538 -3.32 -29.56 -23.06
N ALA A 539 -3.93 -28.94 -22.04
CA ALA A 539 -3.45 -28.99 -20.67
C ALA A 539 -4.55 -29.04 -19.59
N VAL A 540 -4.14 -29.49 -18.41
CA VAL A 540 -4.88 -29.33 -17.16
C VAL A 540 -4.02 -28.51 -16.22
N VAL A 541 -4.58 -27.40 -15.74
CA VAL A 541 -3.94 -26.47 -14.81
C VAL A 541 -4.69 -26.56 -13.49
N ARG A 542 -3.98 -26.90 -12.41
CA ARG A 542 -4.55 -27.06 -11.08
C ARG A 542 -3.91 -26.08 -10.11
N ASP A 543 -4.77 -25.29 -9.51
CA ASP A 543 -4.39 -24.32 -8.49
C ASP A 543 -4.21 -24.96 -7.12
N LEU A 544 -3.14 -24.60 -6.40
CA LEU A 544 -2.88 -25.01 -5.01
C LEU A 544 -3.08 -23.88 -3.98
N GLY A 545 -3.88 -22.85 -4.30
CA GLY A 545 -4.22 -21.72 -3.42
C GLY A 545 -3.60 -20.39 -3.86
N THR A 546 -3.74 -20.06 -5.14
CA THR A 546 -2.91 -19.09 -5.88
C THR A 546 -3.70 -18.10 -6.73
N GLU A 547 -2.97 -17.16 -7.30
CA GLU A 547 -3.43 -16.36 -8.42
C GLU A 547 -2.61 -16.70 -9.67
N PHE A 548 -3.29 -17.09 -10.74
CA PHE A 548 -2.66 -17.53 -11.98
C PHE A 548 -3.48 -17.13 -13.21
N GLY A 549 -2.78 -16.87 -14.31
CA GLY A 549 -3.34 -16.63 -15.63
C GLY A 549 -3.15 -17.84 -16.55
N VAL A 550 -4.17 -18.14 -17.35
CA VAL A 550 -4.14 -19.16 -18.41
C VAL A 550 -4.59 -18.51 -19.71
N GLU A 551 -3.74 -18.60 -20.72
CA GLU A 551 -4.03 -18.16 -22.09
C GLU A 551 -3.97 -19.36 -23.02
N LEU A 552 -4.97 -19.47 -23.90
CA LEU A 552 -4.93 -20.40 -25.02
C LEU A 552 -4.47 -19.67 -26.27
N GLY A 553 -3.29 -20.03 -26.77
CA GLY A 553 -2.73 -19.51 -28.01
C GLY A 553 -3.50 -19.97 -29.24
N ALA A 554 -3.31 -19.27 -30.36
CA ALA A 554 -3.97 -19.60 -31.64
C ALA A 554 -3.54 -20.96 -32.23
N ASP A 555 -2.46 -21.54 -31.70
CA ASP A 555 -1.92 -22.85 -32.04
C ASP A 555 -2.36 -23.95 -31.06
N ASP A 556 -3.40 -23.71 -30.25
CA ASP A 556 -3.86 -24.57 -29.15
C ASP A 556 -2.81 -24.83 -28.05
N SER A 557 -1.73 -24.04 -28.01
CA SER A 557 -0.79 -24.05 -26.89
C SER A 557 -1.42 -23.39 -25.67
N THR A 558 -1.20 -23.96 -24.49
CA THR A 558 -1.64 -23.37 -23.23
C THR A 558 -0.47 -22.70 -22.55
N SER A 559 -0.54 -21.37 -22.38
CA SER A 559 0.42 -20.61 -21.60
C SER A 559 -0.13 -20.35 -20.20
N VAL A 560 0.70 -20.61 -19.18
CA VAL A 560 0.34 -20.42 -17.76
C VAL A 560 1.32 -19.45 -17.12
N ALA A 561 0.81 -18.47 -16.40
CA ALA A 561 1.55 -17.45 -15.67
C ALA A 561 1.14 -17.46 -14.20
N VAL A 562 2.09 -17.55 -13.27
CA VAL A 562 1.80 -17.63 -11.82
C VAL A 562 2.21 -16.33 -11.13
N TYR A 563 1.22 -15.62 -10.59
CA TYR A 563 1.43 -14.32 -9.94
C TYR A 563 1.65 -14.44 -8.43
N GLN A 564 1.07 -15.46 -7.80
CA GLN A 564 1.22 -15.68 -6.37
C GLN A 564 1.10 -17.17 -6.05
N GLY A 565 2.11 -17.78 -5.42
CA GLY A 565 2.09 -19.17 -4.98
C GLY A 565 2.54 -20.23 -6.01
N LEU A 566 1.90 -21.40 -6.04
CA LEU A 566 2.29 -22.57 -6.85
C LEU A 566 1.11 -23.19 -7.64
N VAL A 567 1.32 -23.45 -8.93
CA VAL A 567 0.36 -24.13 -9.83
C VAL A 567 0.95 -25.44 -10.34
N GLU A 568 0.11 -26.47 -10.49
CA GLU A 568 0.48 -27.70 -11.19
C GLU A 568 -0.07 -27.70 -12.62
N MET A 569 0.79 -27.95 -13.59
CA MET A 569 0.44 -28.05 -15.00
C MET A 569 0.78 -29.43 -15.55
N SER A 570 -0.13 -30.02 -16.32
CA SER A 570 0.12 -31.29 -17.01
C SER A 570 -0.51 -31.29 -18.41
N GLY A 571 0.03 -32.10 -19.32
CA GLY A 571 -0.67 -32.44 -20.57
C GLY A 571 -1.96 -33.23 -20.31
N LEU A 572 -2.68 -33.58 -21.38
CA LEU A 572 -3.89 -34.40 -21.26
C LEU A 572 -3.55 -35.89 -21.06
N GLY A 573 -4.10 -36.50 -20.01
CA GLY A 573 -3.95 -37.93 -19.71
C GLY A 573 -3.65 -38.18 -18.23
N ASP A 574 -4.19 -39.27 -17.68
CA ASP A 574 -4.08 -39.56 -16.24
C ASP A 574 -2.63 -39.85 -15.78
N ASP A 575 -1.74 -40.23 -16.71
CA ASP A 575 -0.31 -40.51 -16.46
C ASP A 575 0.62 -39.35 -16.90
N ALA A 576 0.07 -38.20 -17.32
CA ALA A 576 0.90 -37.07 -17.76
C ALA A 576 1.70 -36.50 -16.56
N PRO A 577 3.01 -36.25 -16.73
CA PRO A 577 3.83 -35.72 -15.64
C PRO A 577 3.32 -34.33 -15.22
N GLN A 578 3.07 -34.18 -13.92
CA GLN A 578 2.72 -32.89 -13.34
C GLN A 578 3.98 -32.06 -13.15
N THR A 579 3.98 -30.85 -13.70
CA THR A 579 5.07 -29.89 -13.60
C THR A 579 4.64 -28.76 -12.68
N PRO A 580 5.30 -28.57 -11.52
CA PRO A 580 5.06 -27.43 -10.65
C PRO A 580 5.61 -26.14 -11.28
N LEU A 581 4.84 -25.06 -11.20
CA LEU A 581 5.21 -23.72 -11.65
C LEU A 581 5.01 -22.73 -10.49
N GLU A 582 6.10 -22.10 -10.07
CA GLU A 582 6.13 -21.18 -8.93
C GLU A 582 5.84 -19.73 -9.34
N GLU A 583 5.53 -18.90 -8.34
CA GLU A 583 5.38 -17.45 -8.45
C GLU A 583 6.52 -16.78 -9.22
N GLY A 584 6.15 -15.85 -10.11
CA GLY A 584 7.10 -15.11 -10.92
C GLY A 584 7.56 -15.86 -12.17
N TRP A 585 6.98 -17.03 -12.47
CA TRP A 585 7.31 -17.82 -13.65
C TRP A 585 6.10 -18.04 -14.56
N ARG A 586 6.41 -18.28 -15.83
CA ARG A 586 5.50 -18.77 -16.86
C ARG A 586 6.06 -20.00 -17.56
N SER A 587 5.17 -20.85 -18.07
CA SER A 587 5.52 -21.97 -18.94
C SER A 587 4.37 -22.27 -19.89
N SER A 588 4.62 -23.09 -20.90
CA SER A 588 3.63 -23.46 -21.90
C SER A 588 3.60 -24.97 -22.19
N VAL A 589 2.40 -25.45 -22.49
CA VAL A 589 2.14 -26.79 -23.02
C VAL A 589 1.73 -26.64 -24.48
N SER A 590 2.45 -27.31 -25.37
CA SER A 590 2.12 -27.31 -26.81
C SER A 590 0.85 -28.11 -27.09
N ALA A 591 0.27 -27.90 -28.27
CA ALA A 591 -0.88 -28.67 -28.76
C ALA A 591 -0.64 -30.19 -28.80
N ASP A 592 0.61 -30.63 -28.97
CA ASP A 592 0.98 -32.05 -28.89
C ASP A 592 1.08 -32.59 -27.46
N GLN A 593 0.65 -31.79 -26.47
CA GLN A 593 0.59 -32.11 -25.04
C GLN A 593 1.96 -32.34 -24.40
N SER A 594 3.04 -32.02 -25.13
CA SER A 594 4.36 -31.92 -24.54
C SER A 594 4.50 -30.57 -23.81
N VAL A 595 5.10 -30.58 -22.63
CA VAL A 595 5.50 -29.34 -21.96
C VAL A 595 6.68 -28.80 -22.76
N VAL A 596 6.46 -27.71 -23.51
CA VAL A 596 7.37 -27.31 -24.60
C VAL A 596 8.41 -26.30 -24.19
N GLU A 597 8.23 -25.59 -23.07
CA GLU A 597 9.19 -24.57 -22.65
C GLU A 597 9.70 -24.75 -21.22
N GLU A 598 11.03 -24.66 -21.09
CA GLU A 598 11.70 -24.36 -19.82
C GLU A 598 11.04 -23.11 -19.21
N ALA A 599 10.69 -23.17 -17.92
CA ALA A 599 10.00 -22.08 -17.25
C ALA A 599 10.77 -20.76 -17.44
N LYS A 600 10.08 -19.72 -17.88
CA LYS A 600 10.65 -18.38 -18.09
C LYS A 600 10.14 -17.45 -16.99
N PRO A 601 10.95 -16.51 -16.49
CA PRO A 601 10.44 -15.49 -15.57
C PRO A 601 9.34 -14.66 -16.23
N LEU A 602 8.30 -14.29 -15.47
CA LEU A 602 7.28 -13.35 -15.92
C LEU A 602 7.95 -12.03 -16.29
N LEU A 603 7.79 -11.61 -17.55
CA LEU A 603 8.36 -10.35 -18.04
C LEU A 603 7.72 -9.14 -17.33
N HIS A 604 6.45 -9.25 -16.93
CA HIS A 604 5.63 -8.18 -16.36
C HIS A 604 4.62 -8.74 -15.33
N ASP A 605 4.32 -7.99 -14.27
CA ASP A 605 3.41 -8.43 -13.18
C ASP A 605 1.90 -8.34 -13.54
N ARG A 606 1.57 -7.94 -14.78
CA ARG A 606 0.22 -7.58 -15.22
C ARG A 606 -0.17 -8.09 -16.62
N GLU A 607 0.43 -9.18 -17.11
CA GLU A 607 0.10 -9.75 -18.43
C GLU A 607 -1.40 -10.04 -18.63
N PHE A 608 -2.13 -10.34 -17.55
CA PHE A 608 -3.56 -10.62 -17.55
C PHE A 608 -4.35 -9.55 -16.77
N VAL A 609 -5.64 -9.38 -17.08
CA VAL A 609 -6.55 -8.56 -16.26
C VAL A 609 -6.93 -9.32 -14.99
N ARG A 610 -6.61 -8.74 -13.83
CA ARG A 610 -6.78 -9.34 -12.50
C ARG A 610 -8.01 -8.79 -11.77
N PRO A 611 -8.53 -9.47 -10.73
CA PRO A 611 -9.75 -9.04 -10.02
C PRO A 611 -9.68 -7.62 -9.43
N ASP A 612 -8.51 -7.17 -9.01
CA ASP A 612 -8.29 -5.80 -8.53
C ASP A 612 -8.45 -4.76 -9.65
N GLU A 613 -7.99 -5.07 -10.86
CA GLU A 613 -8.14 -4.23 -12.04
C GLU A 613 -9.57 -4.20 -12.58
N VAL A 614 -10.32 -5.29 -12.49
CA VAL A 614 -11.75 -5.28 -12.87
C VAL A 614 -12.49 -4.19 -12.09
N ARG A 615 -12.22 -4.07 -10.77
CA ARG A 615 -12.79 -3.01 -9.93
C ARG A 615 -12.39 -1.61 -10.42
N LEU A 616 -11.13 -1.44 -10.83
CA LEU A 616 -10.66 -0.17 -11.39
C LEU A 616 -11.38 0.16 -12.69
N ARG A 617 -11.50 -0.80 -13.62
CA ARG A 617 -12.21 -0.60 -14.91
C ARG A 617 -13.70 -0.29 -14.71
N VAL A 618 -14.38 -0.94 -13.75
CA VAL A 618 -15.74 -0.57 -13.34
C VAL A 618 -15.78 0.88 -12.82
N ALA A 619 -14.81 1.29 -12.01
CA ALA A 619 -14.71 2.68 -11.55
C ALA A 619 -14.44 3.67 -12.70
N VAL A 620 -13.73 3.27 -13.76
CA VAL A 620 -13.55 4.07 -14.98
C VAL A 620 -14.89 4.32 -15.69
N GLU A 621 -15.73 3.30 -15.87
CA GLU A 621 -17.06 3.46 -16.47
C GLU A 621 -17.96 4.39 -15.64
N ARG A 622 -17.77 4.40 -14.31
CA ARG A 622 -18.42 5.32 -13.38
C ARG A 622 -17.80 6.72 -13.36
N GLY A 623 -16.76 6.97 -14.16
CA GLY A 623 -16.14 8.28 -14.36
C GLY A 623 -14.95 8.60 -13.45
N SER A 624 -14.39 7.64 -12.73
CA SER A 624 -13.21 7.85 -11.86
C SER A 624 -11.95 8.13 -12.68
N GLU A 625 -11.41 9.34 -12.55
CA GLU A 625 -10.17 9.76 -13.20
C GLU A 625 -8.94 9.03 -12.60
N ALA A 626 -8.88 8.89 -11.27
CA ALA A 626 -7.80 8.16 -10.61
C ALA A 626 -7.72 6.69 -11.06
N ALA A 627 -8.88 6.03 -11.20
CA ALA A 627 -8.93 4.66 -11.70
C ALA A 627 -8.57 4.57 -13.18
N ARG A 628 -8.98 5.56 -13.99
CA ARG A 628 -8.59 5.62 -15.41
C ARG A 628 -7.07 5.67 -15.52
N THR A 629 -6.44 6.42 -14.62
CA THR A 629 -5.00 6.61 -14.63
C THR A 629 -4.24 5.36 -14.22
N GLU A 630 -4.77 4.63 -13.25
CA GLU A 630 -4.22 3.35 -12.85
C GLU A 630 -4.39 2.27 -13.92
N VAL A 631 -5.56 2.20 -14.57
CA VAL A 631 -5.80 1.26 -15.68
C VAL A 631 -4.86 1.53 -16.84
N ALA A 632 -4.65 2.80 -17.22
CA ALA A 632 -3.73 3.13 -18.32
C ALA A 632 -2.28 2.74 -18.00
N PHE A 633 -1.83 2.89 -16.75
CA PHE A 633 -0.53 2.38 -16.32
C PHE A 633 -0.45 0.84 -16.40
N TYR A 634 -1.55 0.14 -16.10
CA TYR A 634 -1.60 -1.32 -16.22
C TYR A 634 -1.56 -1.78 -17.69
N GLU A 635 -2.24 -1.06 -18.59
CA GLU A 635 -2.09 -1.30 -20.04
C GLU A 635 -0.66 -1.02 -20.50
N LEU A 636 -0.01 0.04 -20.01
CA LEU A 636 1.38 0.33 -20.34
C LEU A 636 2.32 -0.79 -19.89
N MET A 637 2.09 -1.39 -18.72
CA MET A 637 2.87 -2.54 -18.24
C MET A 637 2.74 -3.80 -19.11
N ARG A 638 1.67 -3.91 -19.90
CA ARG A 638 1.41 -5.03 -20.82
C ARG A 638 2.07 -4.88 -22.18
N VAL A 639 2.51 -3.68 -22.55
CA VAL A 639 3.19 -3.45 -23.82
C VAL A 639 4.42 -4.33 -23.90
N GLU A 640 4.39 -5.29 -24.83
CA GLU A 640 5.49 -6.22 -25.02
C GLU A 640 6.72 -5.46 -25.52
N GLY A 641 7.84 -5.57 -24.81
CA GLY A 641 9.07 -4.86 -25.14
C GLY A 641 9.21 -3.48 -24.50
N ILE A 642 8.34 -3.09 -23.57
CA ILE A 642 8.61 -1.92 -22.71
C ILE A 642 9.72 -2.24 -21.70
N LEU A 643 10.82 -1.48 -21.78
CA LEU A 643 12.02 -1.69 -20.98
C LEU A 643 12.03 -0.80 -19.74
N ALA A 644 11.69 0.47 -19.92
CA ALA A 644 11.55 1.41 -18.82
C ALA A 644 10.51 2.50 -19.11
N TYR A 645 9.90 3.01 -18.04
CA TYR A 645 8.99 4.15 -18.06
C TYR A 645 9.20 4.95 -16.78
N GLU A 646 9.31 6.26 -16.90
CA GLU A 646 9.33 7.18 -15.76
C GLU A 646 8.36 8.31 -16.04
N GLY A 647 7.26 8.36 -15.28
CA GLY A 647 6.35 9.51 -15.24
C GLY A 647 6.62 10.43 -14.04
N PHE A 648 6.41 11.73 -14.23
CA PHE A 648 6.65 12.79 -13.25
C PHE A 648 5.37 13.24 -12.50
N ASP A 649 4.46 12.29 -12.26
CA ASP A 649 3.19 12.47 -11.55
C ASP A 649 3.39 12.57 -10.05
N ARG A 650 3.69 13.74 -9.46
CA ARG A 650 3.61 13.85 -7.99
C ARG A 650 2.93 15.10 -7.45
N LEU A 651 1.63 14.96 -7.19
CA LEU A 651 1.05 15.48 -5.95
C LEU A 651 0.58 14.28 -5.12
N GLN A 652 1.00 14.22 -3.85
CA GLN A 652 0.28 13.57 -2.75
C GLN A 652 0.14 12.04 -2.81
N GLY A 653 1.09 11.31 -2.21
CA GLY A 653 0.83 10.00 -1.60
C GLY A 653 0.60 8.78 -2.52
N ALA A 654 0.51 8.93 -3.85
CA ALA A 654 0.36 7.79 -4.75
C ALA A 654 1.70 7.07 -5.05
N GLU A 655 1.62 5.75 -5.25
CA GLU A 655 2.74 4.91 -5.65
C GLU A 655 3.41 5.46 -6.93
N ARG A 656 4.74 5.36 -6.97
CA ARG A 656 5.53 5.81 -8.11
C ARG A 656 5.16 4.97 -9.33
N ARG A 657 4.65 5.61 -10.39
CA ARG A 657 4.38 4.96 -11.67
C ARG A 657 5.64 4.94 -12.52
N SER A 658 6.48 3.95 -12.26
CA SER A 658 7.70 3.71 -13.03
C SER A 658 7.84 2.24 -13.36
N ILE A 659 8.40 1.93 -14.52
CA ILE A 659 8.69 0.58 -15.00
C ILE A 659 10.19 0.51 -15.25
N GLY A 660 10.89 -0.53 -14.79
CA GLY A 660 12.31 -0.73 -15.13
C GLY A 660 13.28 0.38 -14.67
N ILE A 661 12.93 1.08 -13.59
CA ILE A 661 13.69 2.17 -12.98
C ILE A 661 14.13 1.76 -11.57
N ASP A 662 15.36 2.07 -11.14
CA ASP A 662 15.81 1.87 -9.74
C ASP A 662 15.36 3.05 -8.85
N PRO A 663 14.36 2.87 -7.96
CA PRO A 663 13.85 3.95 -7.14
C PRO A 663 14.81 4.40 -6.03
N ARG A 664 15.81 3.58 -5.66
CA ARG A 664 16.72 3.82 -4.52
C ARG A 664 17.79 4.87 -4.81
N ARG A 665 18.07 5.13 -6.09
CA ARG A 665 19.16 6.00 -6.54
C ARG A 665 18.67 7.31 -7.15
N GLN A 666 17.35 7.47 -7.24
CA GLN A 666 16.78 8.68 -7.78
C GLN A 666 16.96 9.87 -6.84
N GLY A 667 17.34 11.00 -7.43
CA GLY A 667 17.56 12.22 -6.69
C GLY A 667 17.73 13.41 -7.61
N SER A 668 17.23 14.55 -7.15
CA SER A 668 17.61 15.85 -7.66
C SER A 668 18.66 16.46 -6.73
N SER A 669 19.56 17.28 -7.28
CA SER A 669 20.44 18.11 -6.45
C SER A 669 19.67 19.18 -5.65
N GLN A 670 18.43 19.50 -6.06
CA GLN A 670 17.53 20.50 -5.46
C GLN A 670 16.05 20.08 -5.65
N GLY A 671 15.13 20.34 -4.71
CA GLY A 671 13.74 19.81 -4.75
C GLY A 671 13.02 19.85 -6.12
N LEU A 672 12.20 18.83 -6.40
CA LEU A 672 11.44 18.65 -7.65
C LEU A 672 10.38 19.75 -7.86
N ILE A 673 10.43 20.44 -9.00
CA ILE A 673 9.38 21.37 -9.44
C ILE A 673 8.53 20.68 -10.51
N LEU A 674 7.21 20.64 -10.33
CA LEU A 674 6.28 20.08 -11.31
C LEU A 674 5.55 21.17 -12.10
N GLY A 675 5.38 20.93 -13.39
CA GLY A 675 4.71 21.79 -14.36
C GLY A 675 3.45 21.15 -14.96
N PRO A 676 2.76 21.89 -15.85
CA PRO A 676 1.65 21.34 -16.62
C PRO A 676 2.18 20.36 -17.68
N ASN A 677 1.42 19.29 -17.95
CA ASN A 677 1.72 18.28 -18.97
C ASN A 677 1.87 18.89 -20.38
N LEU A 678 2.84 18.43 -21.17
CA LEU A 678 3.11 18.93 -22.54
C LEU A 678 2.39 18.13 -23.63
N SER A 679 1.67 17.06 -23.31
CA SER A 679 0.81 16.37 -24.27
C SER A 679 -0.50 17.13 -24.49
N GLU A 680 -0.76 17.60 -25.72
CA GLU A 680 -2.07 18.16 -26.11
C GLU A 680 -2.98 17.02 -26.58
N GLY A 681 -4.06 16.72 -25.86
CA GLY A 681 -5.01 15.67 -26.26
C GLY A 681 -5.95 15.22 -25.15
N THR A 682 -7.08 14.59 -25.52
CA THR A 682 -8.01 14.00 -24.56
C THR A 682 -7.28 12.90 -23.78
N PRO A 683 -7.26 12.92 -22.43
CA PRO A 683 -6.35 12.10 -21.65
C PRO A 683 -6.74 10.62 -21.73
N MET A 684 -5.97 9.83 -22.47
CA MET A 684 -5.63 8.51 -21.95
C MET A 684 -4.56 8.70 -20.88
N SER A 685 -5.04 9.06 -19.69
CA SER A 685 -4.68 8.61 -18.36
C SER A 685 -3.33 7.96 -17.99
N ALA A 686 -2.27 7.89 -18.79
CA ALA A 686 -0.94 7.60 -18.23
C ALA A 686 -0.03 8.84 -18.18
N SER A 687 -0.43 9.91 -18.88
CA SER A 687 0.39 11.11 -19.04
C SER A 687 0.63 11.81 -17.71
N SER A 688 1.90 11.99 -17.38
CA SER A 688 2.25 12.65 -16.14
C SER A 688 2.29 14.17 -16.21
N LYS A 689 2.28 14.85 -15.05
CA LYS A 689 2.74 16.25 -14.98
C LYS A 689 4.17 16.36 -15.50
N SER A 690 4.60 17.50 -16.02
CA SER A 690 6.02 17.68 -16.39
C SER A 690 6.90 17.94 -15.18
N ILE A 691 8.19 17.66 -15.30
CA ILE A 691 9.22 18.17 -14.40
C ILE A 691 9.83 19.45 -14.97
N ILE A 692 9.96 20.50 -14.16
CA ILE A 692 10.56 21.78 -14.56
C ILE A 692 12.00 21.84 -14.07
N ALA A 693 12.94 21.94 -15.00
CA ALA A 693 14.33 22.27 -14.74
C ALA A 693 14.55 23.78 -14.88
N ALA A 694 15.01 24.41 -13.79
CA ALA A 694 15.56 25.76 -13.78
C ALA A 694 17.10 25.73 -13.86
N ASP A 695 17.74 26.90 -13.99
CA ASP A 695 19.20 27.04 -14.05
C ASP A 695 19.90 26.29 -12.91
N GLY A 696 20.77 25.34 -13.28
CA GLY A 696 21.58 24.56 -12.34
C GLY A 696 20.87 23.37 -11.69
N GLN A 697 19.59 23.13 -12.02
CA GLN A 697 18.86 21.95 -11.55
C GLN A 697 19.09 20.75 -12.47
N GLN A 698 19.31 19.58 -11.85
CA GLN A 698 19.58 18.33 -12.54
C GLN A 698 18.72 17.22 -11.95
N TYR A 699 18.08 16.45 -12.81
CA TYR A 699 17.25 15.32 -12.43
C TYR A 699 17.79 14.05 -13.05
N PHE A 700 18.03 13.04 -12.20
CA PHE A 700 18.58 11.76 -12.64
C PHE A 700 17.54 10.65 -12.58
N VAL A 701 17.37 9.94 -13.70
CA VAL A 701 16.49 8.77 -13.84
C VAL A 701 17.37 7.54 -14.03
N TYR A 702 17.49 6.71 -13.00
CA TYR A 702 18.35 5.52 -13.02
C TYR A 702 17.57 4.31 -13.54
N LEU A 703 18.13 3.64 -14.55
CA LEU A 703 17.56 2.40 -15.07
C LEU A 703 17.85 1.26 -14.09
N ASP A 704 16.89 0.34 -13.94
CA ASP A 704 17.16 -0.92 -13.24
C ASP A 704 17.97 -1.83 -14.17
N THR A 705 19.24 -2.05 -13.82
CA THR A 705 20.17 -2.91 -14.56
C THR A 705 20.52 -4.18 -13.78
N SER A 706 19.71 -4.56 -12.79
CA SER A 706 19.85 -5.82 -12.04
C SER A 706 19.66 -7.06 -12.93
N GLU A 707 20.12 -8.23 -12.48
CA GLU A 707 20.05 -9.49 -13.24
C GLU A 707 18.61 -9.88 -13.64
N ASN A 708 17.61 -9.46 -12.87
CA ASN A 708 16.20 -9.74 -13.13
C ASN A 708 15.46 -8.54 -13.77
N SER A 709 16.17 -7.46 -14.10
CA SER A 709 15.58 -6.29 -14.73
C SER A 709 15.04 -6.59 -16.13
N ARG A 710 14.11 -5.76 -16.61
CA ARG A 710 13.59 -5.86 -17.99
C ARG A 710 14.69 -5.71 -19.03
N LEU A 711 15.68 -4.84 -18.76
CA LEU A 711 16.84 -4.64 -19.63
C LEU A 711 17.74 -5.90 -19.67
N ALA A 712 17.99 -6.54 -18.53
CA ALA A 712 18.77 -7.78 -18.48
C ALA A 712 18.05 -8.95 -19.18
N ARG A 713 16.74 -9.09 -18.99
CA ARG A 713 15.90 -10.10 -19.68
C ARG A 713 15.84 -9.90 -21.19
N ALA A 714 15.90 -8.65 -21.64
CA ALA A 714 16.03 -8.30 -23.06
C ALA A 714 17.45 -8.51 -23.62
N GLY A 715 18.41 -8.96 -22.79
CA GLY A 715 19.79 -9.18 -23.19
C GLY A 715 20.59 -7.89 -23.44
N LEU A 716 20.13 -6.75 -22.94
CA LEU A 716 20.70 -5.43 -23.23
C LEU A 716 21.72 -4.95 -22.18
N VAL A 717 21.92 -5.73 -21.12
CA VAL A 717 22.79 -5.37 -19.98
C VAL A 717 23.87 -6.44 -19.81
N SER A 718 25.10 -6.02 -19.60
CA SER A 718 26.21 -6.91 -19.25
C SER A 718 26.29 -7.19 -17.75
N ALA A 719 27.18 -8.08 -17.32
CA ALA A 719 27.53 -8.23 -15.90
C ALA A 719 28.03 -6.92 -15.24
N GLY A 720 28.43 -5.92 -16.03
CA GLY A 720 28.83 -4.59 -15.56
C GLY A 720 27.66 -3.65 -15.24
N GLY A 721 26.41 -4.05 -15.52
CA GLY A 721 25.22 -3.25 -15.21
C GLY A 721 25.01 -2.05 -16.14
N MET A 722 25.55 -2.08 -17.36
CA MET A 722 25.48 -0.99 -18.34
C MET A 722 24.70 -1.41 -19.58
N VAL A 723 23.83 -0.52 -20.08
CA VAL A 723 23.25 -0.60 -21.43
C VAL A 723 24.31 -0.06 -22.39
N GLY A 724 24.71 -0.80 -23.42
CA GLY A 724 25.98 -0.46 -24.10
C GLY A 724 26.76 -1.65 -24.58
N ASP A 725 26.93 -2.58 -23.67
CA ASP A 725 27.96 -3.61 -23.74
C ASP A 725 27.51 -4.82 -24.56
N MET A 726 26.19 -5.00 -24.69
CA MET A 726 25.57 -6.06 -25.47
C MET A 726 24.95 -5.46 -26.76
N PRO A 727 25.07 -6.15 -27.90
CA PRO A 727 24.40 -5.72 -29.12
C PRO A 727 22.89 -5.82 -28.96
N GLY A 728 22.17 -4.88 -29.55
CA GLY A 728 20.72 -4.80 -29.40
C GLY A 728 20.16 -3.47 -29.88
N GLU A 729 18.85 -3.32 -29.74
CA GLU A 729 18.12 -2.13 -30.15
C GLU A 729 17.41 -1.52 -28.95
N VAL A 730 17.49 -0.20 -28.83
CA VAL A 730 16.81 0.57 -27.78
C VAL A 730 16.18 1.80 -28.40
N TRP A 731 14.89 1.98 -28.16
CA TRP A 731 14.15 3.18 -28.50
C TRP A 731 13.90 4.01 -27.25
N ILE A 732 14.07 5.32 -27.35
CA ILE A 732 13.84 6.27 -26.26
C ILE A 732 12.95 7.39 -26.78
N ALA A 733 11.88 7.71 -26.05
CA ALA A 733 11.03 8.85 -26.34
C ALA A 733 10.80 9.71 -25.11
N TRP A 734 10.77 11.03 -25.30
CA TRP A 734 10.43 12.00 -24.27
C TRP A 734 9.90 13.29 -24.89
N ARG A 735 9.28 14.15 -24.09
CA ARG A 735 8.94 15.52 -24.52
C ARG A 735 9.71 16.56 -23.74
N SER A 736 9.95 17.70 -24.37
CA SER A 736 10.51 18.87 -23.73
C SER A 736 9.90 20.15 -24.26
N GLN A 737 9.75 21.17 -23.41
CA GLN A 737 9.34 22.52 -23.82
C GLN A 737 10.21 23.56 -23.09
N LEU A 738 10.75 24.50 -23.85
CA LEU A 738 11.42 25.68 -23.27
C LEU A 738 10.38 26.78 -23.03
N THR A 739 10.47 27.48 -21.90
CA THR A 739 9.63 28.64 -21.60
C THR A 739 10.52 29.83 -21.23
N GLY A 740 10.18 31.02 -21.74
CA GLY A 740 10.93 32.26 -21.46
C GLY A 740 11.96 32.68 -22.52
N THR A 741 12.02 32.00 -23.67
CA THR A 741 13.08 32.21 -24.69
C THR A 741 12.99 33.51 -25.52
N GLN A 742 12.11 34.47 -25.18
CA GLN A 742 11.80 35.60 -26.09
C GLN A 742 13.00 36.51 -26.43
N GLN A 743 14.13 36.47 -25.70
CA GLN A 743 15.32 37.30 -25.99
C GLN A 743 16.70 36.66 -25.68
N GLY A 744 16.84 35.34 -25.56
CA GLY A 744 18.12 34.76 -25.13
C GLY A 744 18.38 33.30 -25.48
N ARG A 745 19.63 33.02 -25.85
CA ARG A 745 20.23 31.68 -25.98
C ARG A 745 20.44 31.10 -24.59
N VAL A 746 19.90 29.91 -24.34
CA VAL A 746 20.24 29.10 -23.16
C VAL A 746 21.68 28.61 -23.28
N ASP A 747 22.34 28.36 -22.15
CA ASP A 747 23.68 27.78 -22.20
C ASP A 747 23.60 26.32 -22.67
N TRP A 748 22.64 25.54 -22.15
CA TRP A 748 22.18 24.26 -22.71
C TRP A 748 20.89 23.81 -22.04
N ALA A 749 20.09 22.97 -22.71
CA ALA A 749 18.89 22.36 -22.16
C ALA A 749 18.61 21.03 -22.83
N GLY A 750 18.38 19.93 -22.09
CA GLY A 750 18.12 18.65 -22.74
C GLY A 750 18.25 17.42 -21.84
N LEU A 751 18.31 16.26 -22.50
CA LEU A 751 18.48 14.94 -21.91
C LEU A 751 19.87 14.40 -22.25
N SER A 752 20.61 13.96 -21.23
CA SER A 752 21.87 13.23 -21.37
C SER A 752 21.69 11.76 -21.06
N LEU A 753 22.35 10.89 -21.83
CA LEU A 753 22.70 9.54 -21.39
C LEU A 753 23.98 9.64 -20.57
N MET A 754 24.04 8.96 -19.41
CA MET A 754 25.16 9.06 -18.48
C MET A 754 25.68 7.67 -18.07
N CYS A 755 26.99 7.56 -17.82
CA CYS A 755 27.68 6.37 -17.31
C CYS A 755 28.62 6.68 -16.12
N GLY A 756 28.28 7.71 -15.34
CA GLY A 756 29.11 8.33 -14.31
C GLY A 756 28.65 9.77 -14.06
N ASP A 757 29.41 10.54 -13.27
CA ASP A 757 28.96 11.87 -12.82
C ASP A 757 29.69 13.02 -13.54
N ARG A 758 30.79 12.74 -14.25
CA ARG A 758 31.59 13.78 -14.90
C ARG A 758 31.09 14.03 -16.32
N ARG A 759 30.60 15.24 -16.59
CA ARG A 759 30.05 15.62 -17.91
C ARG A 759 30.99 15.35 -19.10
N GLN A 760 32.29 15.63 -19.02
CA GLN A 760 33.18 15.47 -20.18
C GLN A 760 33.56 14.01 -20.48
N THR A 761 33.53 13.13 -19.47
CA THR A 761 34.03 11.76 -19.61
C THR A 761 32.93 10.72 -19.49
N ASP A 762 31.83 11.06 -18.83
CA ASP A 762 30.78 10.12 -18.41
C ASP A 762 29.41 10.49 -19.03
N GLU A 763 29.35 11.48 -19.94
CA GLU A 763 28.19 11.80 -20.81
C GLU A 763 28.49 11.31 -22.25
N PRO A 764 28.14 10.06 -22.60
CA PRO A 764 28.29 9.55 -23.96
C PRO A 764 27.42 10.28 -25.00
N LEU A 765 26.28 10.84 -24.60
CA LEU A 765 25.32 11.45 -25.53
C LEU A 765 24.48 12.51 -24.81
N PHE A 766 24.32 13.67 -25.44
CA PHE A 766 23.40 14.74 -25.06
C PHE A 766 22.49 15.08 -26.25
N VAL A 767 21.18 15.22 -26.00
CA VAL A 767 20.18 15.62 -26.98
C VAL A 767 19.34 16.77 -26.43
N GLY A 768 19.19 17.84 -27.21
CA GLY A 768 18.45 19.03 -26.80
C GLY A 768 19.01 20.27 -27.48
N VAL A 769 19.31 21.32 -26.72
CA VAL A 769 20.05 22.52 -27.17
C VAL A 769 21.48 22.43 -26.65
N PRO A 770 22.47 22.07 -27.50
CA PRO A 770 23.86 21.91 -27.08
C PRO A 770 24.51 23.24 -26.66
N SER A 771 25.63 23.12 -25.92
CA SER A 771 26.39 24.30 -25.52
C SER A 771 26.91 25.08 -26.71
N ASN A 772 26.85 26.41 -26.65
CA ASN A 772 27.20 27.23 -27.80
C ASN A 772 26.41 26.87 -29.07
N GLN A 773 25.13 26.50 -28.96
CA GLN A 773 24.19 26.49 -30.09
C GLN A 773 22.91 27.25 -29.74
N SER A 774 22.15 27.66 -30.75
CA SER A 774 20.78 28.21 -30.59
C SER A 774 19.73 27.29 -31.23
N ALA A 775 20.19 26.17 -31.79
CA ALA A 775 19.37 25.18 -32.45
C ALA A 775 19.33 23.89 -31.64
N TYR A 776 18.26 23.13 -31.84
CA TYR A 776 18.16 21.76 -31.40
C TYR A 776 19.21 20.90 -32.10
N GLY A 777 19.75 19.90 -31.41
CA GLY A 777 20.81 19.06 -31.92
C GLY A 777 21.30 18.01 -30.92
N MET A 778 22.41 17.39 -31.29
CA MET A 778 23.08 16.34 -30.52
C MET A 778 24.53 16.72 -30.25
N GLN A 779 25.03 16.34 -29.08
CA GLN A 779 26.42 16.49 -28.67
C GLN A 779 26.95 15.20 -28.07
N PHE A 780 28.21 14.89 -28.38
CA PHE A 780 28.95 13.80 -27.73
C PHE A 780 30.46 14.08 -27.80
N PHE A 781 31.25 13.27 -27.09
CA PHE A 781 32.70 13.40 -27.04
C PHE A 781 33.39 12.13 -27.56
N GLU A 782 34.39 12.29 -28.43
CA GLU A 782 35.18 11.21 -29.05
C GLU A 782 36.69 11.37 -28.79
N GLY A 783 37.43 10.30 -29.10
CA GLY A 783 38.89 10.23 -28.96
C GLY A 783 39.38 9.76 -27.59
N PRO A 784 40.70 9.58 -27.42
CA PRO A 784 41.29 9.14 -26.16
C PRO A 784 40.93 10.13 -25.04
N ASN A 785 40.39 9.60 -23.94
CA ASN A 785 39.80 10.35 -22.82
C ASN A 785 38.64 11.30 -23.19
N ARG A 786 37.94 11.08 -24.32
CA ARG A 786 36.81 11.91 -24.76
C ARG A 786 37.16 13.40 -24.90
N SER A 787 38.32 13.67 -25.51
CA SER A 787 38.90 15.02 -25.63
C SER A 787 38.33 15.86 -26.77
N THR A 788 37.66 15.26 -27.75
CA THR A 788 37.11 15.96 -28.92
C THR A 788 35.60 16.07 -28.80
N GLN A 789 35.09 17.29 -28.72
CA GLN A 789 33.64 17.56 -28.67
C GLN A 789 33.08 17.63 -30.09
N HIS A 790 32.05 16.84 -30.37
CA HIS A 790 31.28 16.89 -31.61
C HIS A 790 29.89 17.43 -31.33
N GLN A 791 29.42 18.34 -32.17
CA GLN A 791 28.07 18.87 -32.09
C GLN A 791 27.45 18.92 -33.49
N TYR A 792 26.21 18.45 -33.58
CA TYR A 792 25.49 18.39 -34.84
C TYR A 792 24.10 19.02 -34.64
N PRO A 793 23.78 20.12 -35.32
CA PRO A 793 22.43 20.65 -35.30
C PRO A 793 21.47 19.69 -36.00
N LEU A 794 20.21 19.71 -35.57
CA LEU A 794 19.15 18.89 -36.13
C LEU A 794 18.69 19.49 -37.46
N ASP A 795 18.62 18.65 -38.49
CA ASP A 795 18.22 19.07 -39.83
C ASP A 795 16.69 19.00 -39.98
N ARG A 796 16.05 20.12 -40.33
CA ARG A 796 14.59 20.16 -40.52
C ARG A 796 14.12 19.38 -41.74
N ASP A 797 14.98 19.22 -42.74
CA ASP A 797 14.67 18.50 -43.98
C ASP A 797 15.92 17.79 -44.50
N ALA A 798 16.09 16.54 -44.09
CA ALA A 798 17.21 15.70 -44.52
C ALA A 798 17.23 15.43 -46.04
N THR A 799 16.17 15.80 -46.80
CA THR A 799 16.11 15.66 -48.25
C THR A 799 16.65 16.87 -49.00
N ALA A 800 16.73 18.03 -48.34
CA ALA A 800 17.30 19.24 -48.90
C ALA A 800 18.83 19.28 -48.74
N SER A 801 19.50 20.05 -49.61
CA SER A 801 20.96 20.17 -49.57
C SER A 801 21.41 21.12 -48.46
N GLY A 802 22.34 20.66 -47.61
CA GLY A 802 22.84 21.42 -46.45
C GLY A 802 22.03 21.11 -45.19
N VAL A 803 22.38 21.71 -44.04
CA VAL A 803 21.64 21.51 -42.79
C VAL A 803 20.74 22.70 -42.54
N GLN A 804 19.43 22.49 -42.43
CA GLN A 804 18.48 23.54 -42.05
C GLN A 804 18.22 23.44 -40.56
N GLU A 805 19.00 24.20 -39.78
CA GLU A 805 18.94 24.16 -38.33
C GLU A 805 17.53 24.49 -37.79
N ARG A 806 17.05 23.69 -36.84
CA ARG A 806 15.83 23.99 -36.09
C ARG A 806 16.17 24.83 -34.86
N THR A 807 15.89 26.13 -34.90
CA THR A 807 16.06 27.02 -33.74
C THR A 807 15.20 26.55 -32.58
N ALA A 808 15.73 26.65 -31.36
CA ALA A 808 14.98 26.37 -30.15
C ALA A 808 13.85 27.40 -29.96
N ASP A 809 12.64 26.93 -29.64
CA ASP A 809 11.45 27.75 -29.47
C ASP A 809 10.64 27.30 -28.24
N ASN A 810 9.49 27.94 -28.01
CA ASN A 810 8.60 27.58 -26.90
C ASN A 810 7.57 26.50 -27.29
N GLN A 811 7.75 25.80 -28.41
CA GLN A 811 6.83 24.72 -28.80
C GLN A 811 7.17 23.42 -28.07
N ASN A 812 6.16 22.57 -27.90
CA ASN A 812 6.37 21.23 -27.37
C ASN A 812 7.14 20.41 -28.40
N VAL A 813 8.21 19.76 -27.94
CA VAL A 813 9.06 18.93 -28.77
C VAL A 813 8.96 17.48 -28.33
N LEU A 814 8.51 16.60 -29.22
CA LEU A 814 8.63 15.15 -29.08
C LEU A 814 9.95 14.70 -29.67
N TRP A 815 10.77 14.05 -28.84
CA TRP A 815 12.02 13.45 -29.23
C TRP A 815 11.85 11.94 -29.31
N ILE A 816 12.36 11.35 -30.38
CA ILE A 816 12.46 9.89 -30.50
C ILE A 816 13.86 9.55 -30.97
N ALA A 817 14.58 8.74 -30.19
CA ALA A 817 15.91 8.27 -30.49
C ALA A 817 15.91 6.74 -30.65
N GLN A 818 16.55 6.25 -31.70
CA GLN A 818 16.87 4.84 -31.89
C GLN A 818 18.37 4.65 -31.66
N LEU A 819 18.72 3.73 -30.77
CA LEU A 819 20.09 3.30 -30.51
C LEU A 819 20.26 1.88 -31.03
N LEU A 820 21.00 1.74 -32.13
CA LEU A 820 21.39 0.44 -32.67
C LEU A 820 22.77 0.08 -32.13
N MET A 821 22.79 -0.71 -31.06
CA MET A 821 23.97 -1.08 -30.31
C MET A 821 24.72 -2.20 -31.04
N GLY A 822 25.99 -1.96 -31.34
CA GLY A 822 26.91 -2.92 -31.93
C GLY A 822 28.11 -3.20 -31.01
N PRO A 823 29.05 -4.04 -31.44
CA PRO A 823 30.15 -4.51 -30.59
C PRO A 823 31.19 -3.43 -30.21
N THR A 824 31.17 -2.26 -30.86
CA THR A 824 32.17 -1.18 -30.68
C THR A 824 31.56 0.19 -30.37
N GLY A 825 30.23 0.27 -30.27
CA GLY A 825 29.50 1.53 -30.16
C GLY A 825 28.07 1.40 -30.67
N ALA A 826 27.41 2.51 -30.90
CA ALA A 826 26.02 2.55 -31.35
C ALA A 826 25.82 3.48 -32.54
N GLU A 827 24.94 3.11 -33.46
CA GLU A 827 24.36 4.07 -34.39
C GLU A 827 23.16 4.74 -33.72
N VAL A 828 23.23 6.06 -33.56
CA VAL A 828 22.17 6.89 -32.97
C VAL A 828 21.42 7.59 -34.08
N ARG A 829 20.11 7.38 -34.15
CA ARG A 829 19.20 8.06 -35.07
C ARG A 829 18.15 8.84 -34.30
N LEU A 830 17.88 10.07 -34.73
CA LEU A 830 17.05 11.01 -33.98
C LEU A 830 15.96 11.62 -34.85
N TRP A 831 14.73 11.58 -34.34
CA TRP A 831 13.55 12.24 -34.88
C TRP A 831 13.05 13.29 -33.89
N CYS A 832 12.41 14.32 -34.43
CA CYS A 832 11.94 15.49 -33.68
C CYS A 832 10.58 15.90 -34.26
N ASN A 833 9.53 15.86 -33.44
CA ASN A 833 8.13 16.10 -33.83
C ASN A 833 7.63 15.21 -34.99
N VAL A 834 8.12 13.98 -35.07
CA VAL A 834 7.57 12.95 -35.96
C VAL A 834 6.69 12.03 -35.14
N PRO A 835 5.40 11.88 -35.46
CA PRO A 835 4.54 10.89 -34.82
C PRO A 835 5.14 9.49 -34.90
N ALA A 836 5.04 8.70 -33.82
CA ALA A 836 5.71 7.41 -33.72
C ALA A 836 5.32 6.44 -34.86
N ASN A 837 4.04 6.44 -35.25
CA ASN A 837 3.50 5.63 -36.35
C ASN A 837 4.03 6.03 -37.75
N LEU A 838 4.64 7.21 -37.91
CA LEU A 838 5.20 7.71 -39.17
C LEU A 838 6.72 7.57 -39.25
N ILE A 839 7.40 7.11 -38.20
CA ILE A 839 8.87 7.00 -38.14
C ILE A 839 9.43 6.16 -39.30
N GLU A 840 8.83 5.01 -39.60
CA GLU A 840 9.33 4.12 -40.66
C GLU A 840 9.33 4.77 -42.05
N LYS A 841 8.43 5.73 -42.28
CA LYS A 841 8.31 6.45 -43.54
C LYS A 841 9.11 7.76 -43.57
N THR A 842 9.72 8.14 -42.44
CA THR A 842 10.38 9.43 -42.26
C THR A 842 11.85 9.21 -41.97
N ALA A 843 12.74 9.73 -42.82
CA ALA A 843 14.18 9.66 -42.56
C ALA A 843 14.53 10.35 -41.22
N PRO A 844 15.51 9.85 -40.46
CA PRO A 844 15.96 10.53 -39.24
C PRO A 844 16.50 11.91 -39.57
N HIS A 845 16.17 12.90 -38.74
CA HIS A 845 16.69 14.26 -38.85
C HIS A 845 18.18 14.35 -38.51
N LEU A 846 18.70 13.36 -37.79
CA LEU A 846 20.12 13.21 -37.52
C LEU A 846 20.47 11.74 -37.31
N ALA A 847 21.58 11.29 -37.92
CA ALA A 847 22.13 9.95 -37.71
C ALA A 847 23.66 10.02 -37.55
N LYS A 848 24.20 9.44 -36.48
CA LYS A 848 25.65 9.37 -36.20
C LYS A 848 26.03 8.09 -35.50
N SER A 849 27.19 7.55 -35.83
CA SER A 849 27.83 6.48 -35.06
C SER A 849 28.63 7.07 -33.90
N ILE A 850 28.50 6.48 -32.71
CA ILE A 850 29.21 6.90 -31.50
C ILE A 850 29.94 5.68 -30.93
N GLU A 851 31.26 5.79 -30.80
CA GLU A 851 32.10 4.72 -30.24
C GLU A 851 31.89 4.58 -28.71
N ASN A 852 31.89 3.34 -28.22
CA ASN A 852 31.80 3.03 -26.78
C ASN A 852 30.63 3.73 -26.05
N LEU A 853 29.49 3.86 -26.72
CA LEU A 853 28.26 4.38 -26.11
C LEU A 853 27.74 3.38 -25.09
N ARG A 854 27.73 3.77 -23.82
CA ARG A 854 27.20 2.98 -22.70
C ARG A 854 26.59 3.90 -21.66
N PHE A 855 25.53 3.48 -20.98
CA PHE A 855 24.81 4.29 -20.00
C PHE A 855 24.02 3.44 -19.00
N ASP A 856 23.71 4.02 -17.84
CA ASP A 856 22.90 3.41 -16.78
C ASP A 856 21.78 4.35 -16.27
N ARG A 857 21.79 5.61 -16.71
CA ARG A 857 20.83 6.63 -16.28
C ARG A 857 20.66 7.74 -17.30
N PHE A 858 19.55 8.45 -17.18
CA PHE A 858 19.29 9.72 -17.87
C PHE A 858 19.55 10.89 -16.92
N ARG A 859 20.02 12.03 -17.47
CA ARG A 859 20.05 13.31 -16.77
C ARG A 859 19.24 14.34 -17.56
N LEU A 860 18.22 14.91 -16.93
CA LEU A 860 17.42 16.01 -17.45
C LEU A 860 17.90 17.31 -16.80
N GLU A 861 18.24 18.33 -17.59
CA GLU A 861 18.77 19.57 -17.03
C GLU A 861 18.55 20.80 -17.92
N LEU A 862 18.71 21.96 -17.28
CA LEU A 862 18.83 23.26 -17.90
C LEU A 862 19.97 24.04 -17.25
N ALA A 863 20.78 24.71 -18.06
CA ALA A 863 21.59 25.83 -17.61
C ALA A 863 21.29 27.07 -18.45
N ASP A 864 21.08 28.17 -17.73
CA ASP A 864 20.86 29.48 -18.29
C ASP A 864 21.45 30.50 -17.32
N SER A 865 22.66 30.96 -17.61
CA SER A 865 23.39 31.99 -16.86
C SER A 865 22.60 33.29 -16.65
N ARG A 866 21.53 33.53 -17.43
CA ARG A 866 20.64 34.70 -17.31
C ARG A 866 19.45 34.43 -16.39
N LYS A 867 19.15 33.16 -16.09
CA LYS A 867 18.03 32.69 -15.25
C LYS A 867 16.67 33.18 -15.75
N GLN A 868 16.47 33.21 -17.06
CA GLN A 868 15.23 33.68 -17.70
C GLN A 868 14.42 32.55 -18.31
N THR A 869 15.03 31.38 -18.49
CA THR A 869 14.44 30.23 -19.15
C THR A 869 14.15 29.12 -18.14
N THR A 870 13.10 28.35 -18.40
CA THR A 870 12.85 27.05 -17.77
C THR A 870 12.67 25.99 -18.85
N CYS A 871 12.96 24.73 -18.53
CA CYS A 871 12.70 23.60 -19.43
C CYS A 871 11.80 22.60 -18.74
N ALA A 872 10.63 22.36 -19.29
CA ALA A 872 9.75 21.28 -18.87
C ALA A 872 10.13 19.99 -19.61
N PHE A 873 10.09 18.85 -18.92
CA PHE A 873 10.22 17.51 -19.50
C PHE A 873 9.03 16.65 -19.07
N ASP A 874 8.43 15.90 -20.00
CA ASP A 874 7.42 14.87 -19.68
C ASP A 874 8.07 13.49 -19.60
N ASP A 875 7.23 12.47 -19.45
CA ASP A 875 7.49 11.05 -19.45
C ASP A 875 8.69 10.63 -20.30
N VAL A 876 9.57 9.83 -19.71
CA VAL A 876 10.66 9.15 -20.41
C VAL A 876 10.26 7.70 -20.60
N LEU A 877 10.15 7.30 -21.87
CA LEU A 877 9.78 5.96 -22.29
C LEU A 877 10.95 5.28 -23.00
N VAL A 878 11.21 4.02 -22.65
CA VAL A 878 12.27 3.19 -23.23
C VAL A 878 11.69 1.84 -23.65
N THR A 879 11.88 1.45 -24.91
CA THR A 879 11.37 0.18 -25.46
C THR A 879 12.43 -0.56 -26.27
N ALA A 880 12.28 -1.88 -26.40
CA ALA A 880 13.17 -2.75 -27.16
C ALA A 880 12.87 -2.72 -28.66
N THR A 881 11.62 -2.40 -29.03
CA THR A 881 11.16 -2.37 -30.41
C THR A 881 10.41 -1.07 -30.72
N ARG A 882 10.30 -0.77 -32.01
CA ARG A 882 9.53 0.38 -32.50
C ARG A 882 8.03 0.16 -32.26
N GLU A 883 7.55 -1.05 -32.48
CA GLU A 883 6.13 -1.41 -32.34
C GLU A 883 5.67 -1.14 -30.89
N ALA A 884 6.48 -1.58 -29.91
CA ALA A 884 6.29 -1.28 -28.50
C ALA A 884 6.30 0.23 -28.22
N LEU A 885 7.18 0.99 -28.89
CA LEU A 885 7.24 2.45 -28.75
C LEU A 885 5.94 3.11 -29.24
N VAL A 886 5.43 2.68 -30.40
CA VAL A 886 4.19 3.22 -30.99
C VAL A 886 3.02 2.95 -30.06
N GLU A 887 2.87 1.70 -29.59
CA GLU A 887 1.81 1.29 -28.68
C GLU A 887 1.89 2.04 -27.35
N ALA A 888 3.07 2.08 -26.71
CA ALA A 888 3.25 2.79 -25.46
C ALA A 888 3.04 4.30 -25.58
N ILE A 889 3.46 4.93 -26.69
CA ILE A 889 3.17 6.36 -26.93
C ILE A 889 1.66 6.57 -27.08
N GLN A 890 0.92 5.71 -27.78
CA GLN A 890 -0.54 5.83 -27.90
C GLN A 890 -1.24 5.72 -26.53
N LEU A 891 -0.73 4.87 -25.63
CA LEU A 891 -1.25 4.73 -24.27
C LEU A 891 -0.91 5.93 -23.36
N VAL A 892 0.25 6.54 -23.54
CA VAL A 892 0.77 7.65 -22.72
C VAL A 892 0.35 9.03 -23.25
N GLY A 893 0.12 9.17 -24.55
CA GLY A 893 -0.21 10.45 -25.16
C GLY A 893 -0.62 10.33 -26.62
N ASP A 894 -1.84 10.82 -26.87
CA ASP A 894 -2.42 11.12 -28.18
C ASP A 894 -3.18 9.96 -28.86
N SER A 895 -4.50 10.09 -28.85
CA SER A 895 -5.45 9.42 -29.75
C SER A 895 -5.74 10.36 -30.93
N SER A 896 -4.72 10.69 -31.72
CA SER A 896 -4.92 11.38 -33.00
C SER A 896 -5.20 10.35 -34.08
N GLU A 897 -6.49 10.04 -34.27
CA GLU A 897 -7.03 9.63 -35.58
C GLU A 897 -6.94 10.79 -36.59
#